data_AF-A0A0S3S9G8-F1
#
_entry.id   AF-A0A0S3S9G8-F1
#
_cell.length_a   1.000
_cell.length_b   1.000
_cell.length_c   1.000
_cell.angle_alpha   90.00
_cell.angle_beta   90.00
_cell.angle_gamma   90.00
#
_symmetry.space_group_name_H-M   'P 1'
#
loop_
_entity.id
_entity.type
_entity.pdbx_description
1 polymer ?
#
loop_
_entity_poly.entity_id
_entity_poly.type
_entity_poly.pdbx_seq_one_letter_code
_entity_poly.pdbx_strand_id
1 'polypeptide(L)'
;MAGKGFDGAAPTSLVRSWRTAFLTLRDETLTIPPRNSNVQLLDNLILSHSNALVSAAVELPSHEVLSDILFMMELVAATSSDEEDCTRIYAQTSRLIHDICRCVSFDLNFSSYSSVLNCFGKMLNLFLRNVAAIGDISGICSATTIIPAIECLQAVRFIIISHRRWLQSEDIILVKFLLDVIDCSHGVPFWMPHSICKEKSTGINMRFSTERSSSELQTVAFEMLSEAISRAGSSFPVDIWRSILEVFRKTMDVLALKPPVVEDSAMSRFYESFLCCLHLILIDPKCAVSDHVSVFVAVLRMFLVYGLSGRTPGTYLLVGHKEKELSTMSPKASRELLKKSDHGTYRPPHLRKRDCLNVKHCSVRHSQYMSDSESSTINVTSSDSEFSDGDVSANDSGRVQNSRVRVAAITCIQDLCQADSKSLSMQWSLLLPTSDALQARMHDATLMTCLLFDPCLKARMASATTLVTMMDGLSSIFLQVAEYKESNKFGSFMALSSSLGKILLELHRGLLYLIEHEAHTKLLALLFRIIKLLISSTPYSRMPPNLLPLVVTSIRTRIEEGFWLKSERSGLLAAAIGCLTLALCTSPSSAQIRNLLCDEVSSGQIETEKKSGVLSTLFEYSTQSSCLTICLEALQGLKAAFHNYPNIVTACWEQISAIVYHLISTMSFETPSRQSSELVGSPTTFINEKVTIAAIKVLDEALRAISGFQGTEDLSDDKLMDIPFAYDCIRTKKVSSAPSYDVEGKNDIIVNFEACDSGIQQWCEAIEKHMPLILCHSSAMVRAASITCFAGMTSSVFMCFTKEKQDFILSSLVHAAVRDSVPSVRSSACRAVGIISCFPQVCQSAEVLEKFIHAVEINTRDALISVRITASWALANICDAICHSDRIPPFGQQMGSISNPQLIVLLTECALHLTKDGDKVKSNAVRALGYISRILKCSASKFQDTPLDHHNHLNEAFLNTKNLMVCQQHCASDCLQDLNRLERIVQSFISCITTGNVKVQWNVCHALGNLFLNETLRLQDMNWSPVVFGILLQLLRDSSNFKIRIQAAAALAVPVSVLDYGQSFSKIVESVEHLLENMDEDQISGPSNFKYRVSLKKQLTLTMLHVLSFISSSNDQRLKDFLVMKALILEDWFKGLCSSGEGMIDAQDKGNADRKRVMICSALQSLVELYRDKQQDAIAEKFEKLKNNL
;
A
#
# COMPACT_ATOMS: atom_id res chain seq x y z
N MET A 1 -3.10 46.49 54.43
CA MET A 1 -2.58 47.61 55.26
C MET A 1 -1.51 48.34 54.48
N ALA A 2 -1.60 49.68 54.48
CA ALA A 2 -0.73 50.72 53.93
C ALA A 2 -1.48 51.55 52.87
N GLY A 3 -2.15 52.60 53.34
CA GLY A 3 -2.94 53.53 52.54
C GLY A 3 -2.08 54.49 51.72
N LYS A 4 -2.62 54.89 50.57
CA LYS A 4 -2.35 56.16 49.90
C LYS A 4 -3.69 56.78 49.50
N GLY A 5 -3.82 58.06 49.81
CA GLY A 5 -5.05 58.84 49.76
C GLY A 5 -5.66 58.98 48.37
N PHE A 6 -6.98 59.05 48.38
CA PHE A 6 -7.80 59.60 47.31
C PHE A 6 -7.62 61.12 47.27
N ASP A 7 -6.93 61.62 46.25
CA ASP A 7 -7.16 62.98 45.74
C ASP A 7 -8.16 62.85 44.58
N GLY A 8 -9.42 63.21 44.85
CA GLY A 8 -10.48 63.27 43.84
C GLY A 8 -10.31 64.51 42.97
N ALA A 9 -9.66 64.39 41.81
CA ALA A 9 -9.78 65.37 40.75
C ALA A 9 -11.26 65.46 40.34
N ALA A 10 -11.78 66.70 40.15
CA ALA A 10 -13.14 66.90 39.69
C ALA A 10 -13.35 66.17 38.36
N PRO A 11 -14.46 65.42 38.18
CA PRO A 11 -14.71 64.71 36.93
C PRO A 11 -14.69 65.71 35.77
N THR A 12 -13.96 65.37 34.70
CA THR A 12 -13.93 66.15 33.47
C THR A 12 -15.36 66.35 32.97
N SER A 13 -15.59 67.41 32.17
CA SER A 13 -16.92 67.68 31.60
C SER A 13 -17.47 66.47 30.82
N LEU A 14 -16.58 65.66 30.22
CA LEU A 14 -16.90 64.44 29.49
C LEU A 14 -17.35 63.31 30.44
N VAL A 15 -16.62 63.04 31.52
CA VAL A 15 -17.00 62.05 32.55
C VAL A 15 -18.34 62.42 33.21
N ARG A 16 -18.57 63.72 33.49
CA ARG A 16 -19.85 64.19 34.03
C ARG A 16 -21.00 63.97 33.05
N SER A 17 -20.77 64.20 31.75
CA SER A 17 -21.77 63.95 30.71
C SER A 17 -22.17 62.47 30.63
N TRP A 18 -21.19 61.55 30.65
CA TRP A 18 -21.46 60.10 30.64
C TRP A 18 -22.28 59.67 31.84
N ARG A 19 -21.83 60.00 33.06
CA ARG A 19 -22.52 59.63 34.30
C ARG A 19 -23.93 60.20 34.36
N THR A 20 -24.13 61.45 33.92
CA THR A 20 -25.46 62.09 33.90
C THR A 20 -26.40 61.37 32.93
N ALA A 21 -25.93 61.03 31.73
CA ALA A 21 -26.74 60.37 30.72
C ALA A 21 -27.20 58.97 31.18
N PHE A 22 -26.29 58.14 31.70
CA PHE A 22 -26.62 56.78 32.15
C PHE A 22 -27.39 56.74 33.48
N LEU A 23 -27.14 57.68 34.40
CA LEU A 23 -27.97 57.80 35.62
C LEU A 23 -29.39 58.22 35.28
N THR A 24 -29.57 59.23 34.41
CA THR A 24 -30.90 59.68 33.97
C THR A 24 -31.63 58.54 33.24
N LEU A 25 -30.93 57.78 32.39
CA LEU A 25 -31.50 56.61 31.72
C LEU A 25 -31.98 55.55 32.71
N ARG A 26 -31.20 55.24 33.77
CA ARG A 26 -31.60 54.30 34.83
C ARG A 26 -32.79 54.80 35.64
N ASP A 27 -32.79 56.08 36.01
CA ASP A 27 -33.85 56.67 36.81
C ASP A 27 -35.18 56.71 36.05
N GLU A 28 -35.16 57.11 34.77
CA GLU A 28 -36.37 57.18 33.94
C GLU A 28 -36.94 55.80 33.60
N THR A 29 -36.10 54.79 33.42
CA THR A 29 -36.55 53.40 33.13
C THR A 29 -37.14 52.69 34.34
N LEU A 30 -36.79 53.09 35.57
CA LEU A 30 -37.36 52.56 36.82
C LEU A 30 -38.69 53.23 37.21
N THR A 31 -39.11 54.29 36.52
CA THR A 31 -40.41 54.93 36.78
C THR A 31 -41.57 54.09 36.26
N ILE A 32 -42.55 53.76 37.12
CA ILE A 32 -43.76 53.01 36.75
C ILE A 32 -44.98 53.93 36.77
N PRO A 33 -45.76 54.05 35.68
CA PRO A 33 -45.45 53.57 34.33
C PRO A 33 -44.38 54.45 33.67
N PRO A 34 -43.58 53.91 32.73
CA PRO A 34 -42.54 54.68 32.06
C PRO A 34 -43.16 55.83 31.26
N ARG A 35 -42.62 57.05 31.43
CA ARG A 35 -43.15 58.26 30.78
C ARG A 35 -42.92 58.32 29.28
N ASN A 36 -41.83 57.71 28.81
CA ASN A 36 -41.42 57.65 27.40
C ASN A 36 -41.11 56.20 27.02
N SER A 37 -41.18 55.85 25.73
CA SER A 37 -40.75 54.52 25.28
C SER A 37 -39.24 54.36 25.46
N ASN A 38 -38.77 53.15 25.77
CA ASN A 38 -37.33 52.86 25.92
C ASN A 38 -36.51 53.33 24.69
N VAL A 39 -37.12 53.28 23.50
CA VAL A 39 -36.55 53.77 22.24
C VAL A 39 -36.28 55.28 22.28
N GLN A 40 -37.26 56.09 22.70
CA GLN A 40 -37.12 57.55 22.79
C GLN A 40 -36.10 57.98 23.85
N LEU A 41 -36.01 57.22 24.95
CA LEU A 41 -35.02 57.47 26.00
C LEU A 41 -33.59 57.21 25.53
N LEU A 42 -33.37 56.08 24.85
CA LEU A 42 -32.07 55.74 24.28
C LEU A 42 -31.62 56.76 23.23
N ASP A 43 -32.52 57.20 22.35
CA ASP A 43 -32.20 58.16 21.29
C ASP A 43 -31.83 59.54 21.86
N ASN A 44 -32.65 60.07 22.77
CA ASN A 44 -32.47 61.41 23.34
C ASN A 44 -31.29 61.51 24.33
N LEU A 45 -31.06 60.48 25.15
CA LEU A 45 -30.06 60.54 26.21
C LEU A 45 -28.70 59.97 25.79
N ILE A 46 -28.67 58.96 24.93
CA ILE A 46 -27.44 58.21 24.60
C ILE A 46 -27.03 58.40 23.14
N LEU A 47 -27.86 58.00 22.19
CA LEU A 47 -27.46 57.87 20.78
C LEU A 47 -27.21 59.23 20.11
N SER A 48 -27.98 60.26 20.46
CA SER A 48 -27.78 61.65 20.01
C SER A 48 -26.48 62.29 20.51
N HIS A 49 -25.87 61.74 21.56
CA HIS A 49 -24.61 62.22 22.17
C HIS A 49 -23.44 61.24 21.99
N SER A 50 -23.55 60.27 21.07
CA SER A 50 -22.60 59.16 20.87
C SER A 50 -21.12 59.57 20.79
N ASN A 51 -20.76 60.58 20.00
CA ASN A 51 -19.36 61.03 19.85
C ASN A 51 -18.74 61.55 21.16
N ALA A 52 -19.54 62.26 21.97
CA ALA A 52 -19.10 62.75 23.27
C ALA A 52 -18.93 61.60 24.27
N LEU A 53 -19.80 60.58 24.19
CA LEU A 53 -19.73 59.39 25.01
C LEU A 53 -18.51 58.52 24.67
N VAL A 54 -18.21 58.28 23.39
CA VAL A 54 -17.00 57.53 22.97
C VAL A 54 -15.73 58.21 23.50
N SER A 55 -15.66 59.54 23.41
CA SER A 55 -14.52 60.31 23.93
C SER A 55 -14.41 60.23 25.46
N ALA A 56 -15.55 60.21 26.18
CA ALA A 56 -15.60 60.07 27.63
C ALA A 56 -15.24 58.65 28.11
N ALA A 57 -15.52 57.62 27.32
CA ALA A 57 -15.32 56.22 27.70
C ALA A 57 -13.85 55.89 28.02
N VAL A 58 -12.88 56.56 27.39
CA VAL A 58 -11.43 56.37 27.61
C VAL A 58 -10.98 56.92 28.97
N GLU A 59 -11.70 57.90 29.53
CA GLU A 59 -11.39 58.52 30.82
C GLU A 59 -12.05 57.82 32.02
N LEU A 60 -12.91 56.83 31.77
CA LEU A 60 -13.68 56.11 32.78
C LEU A 60 -13.06 54.73 33.11
N PRO A 61 -13.25 54.22 34.35
CA PRO A 61 -12.90 52.84 34.67
C PRO A 61 -13.67 51.84 33.78
N SER A 62 -12.97 50.85 33.21
CA SER A 62 -13.56 49.91 32.25
C SER A 62 -14.76 49.11 32.79
N HIS A 63 -14.81 48.83 34.10
CA HIS A 63 -15.94 48.16 34.74
C HIS A 63 -17.20 49.05 34.84
N GLU A 64 -17.03 50.38 34.96
CA GLU A 64 -18.13 51.35 34.97
C GLU A 64 -18.75 51.42 33.56
N VAL A 65 -17.90 51.60 32.54
CA VAL A 65 -18.30 51.61 31.13
C VAL A 65 -18.98 50.29 30.74
N LEU A 66 -18.45 49.15 31.18
CA LEU A 66 -19.02 47.84 30.88
C LEU A 66 -20.43 47.66 31.48
N SER A 67 -20.64 48.05 32.73
CA SER A 67 -21.95 47.98 33.40
C SER A 67 -23.00 48.82 32.67
N ASP A 68 -22.61 50.02 32.25
CA ASP A 68 -23.46 50.95 31.50
C ASP A 68 -23.80 50.41 30.09
N ILE A 69 -22.83 49.82 29.39
CA ILE A 69 -23.06 49.15 28.09
C ILE A 69 -23.99 47.95 28.25
N LEU A 70 -23.78 47.08 29.24
CA LEU A 70 -24.63 45.91 29.46
C LEU A 70 -26.08 46.31 29.74
N PHE A 71 -26.29 47.36 30.55
CA PHE A 71 -27.61 47.90 30.82
C PHE A 71 -28.28 48.47 29.55
N MET A 72 -27.52 49.19 28.72
CA MET A 72 -28.00 49.67 27.42
C MET A 72 -28.37 48.49 26.50
N MET A 73 -27.56 47.44 26.43
CA MET A 73 -27.84 46.25 25.63
C MET A 73 -29.10 45.51 26.14
N GLU A 74 -29.35 45.48 27.44
CA GLU A 74 -30.55 44.89 28.04
C GLU A 74 -31.82 45.70 27.67
N LEU A 75 -31.77 47.03 27.77
CA LEU A 75 -32.85 47.91 27.35
C LEU A 75 -33.16 47.77 25.86
N VAL A 76 -32.13 47.71 25.02
CA VAL A 76 -32.28 47.51 23.57
C VAL A 76 -32.86 46.12 23.28
N ALA A 77 -32.43 45.09 23.98
CA ALA A 77 -32.97 43.73 23.81
C ALA A 77 -34.42 43.56 24.30
N ALA A 78 -34.95 44.49 25.10
CA ALA A 78 -36.32 44.54 25.61
C ALA A 78 -37.29 45.31 24.70
N THR A 79 -36.81 45.96 23.65
CA THR A 79 -37.66 46.64 22.65
C THR A 79 -38.37 45.63 21.74
N SER A 80 -39.65 45.86 21.42
CA SER A 80 -40.45 44.95 20.58
C SER A 80 -40.14 45.10 19.10
N SER A 81 -40.15 43.99 18.34
CA SER A 81 -39.80 43.94 16.91
C SER A 81 -40.80 44.63 15.96
N ASP A 82 -41.96 45.06 16.44
CA ASP A 82 -43.06 45.61 15.61
C ASP A 82 -43.00 47.15 15.43
N GLU A 83 -41.99 47.83 15.98
CA GLU A 83 -41.82 49.29 15.82
C GLU A 83 -40.92 49.63 14.60
N GLU A 84 -41.41 50.54 13.74
CA GLU A 84 -40.74 50.99 12.50
C GLU A 84 -39.35 51.64 12.74
N ASP A 85 -39.07 52.09 13.98
CA ASP A 85 -37.82 52.75 14.39
C ASP A 85 -36.73 51.79 14.95
N CYS A 86 -37.04 50.50 15.19
CA CYS A 86 -36.11 49.56 15.84
C CYS A 86 -34.81 49.33 15.07
N THR A 87 -34.86 49.32 13.73
CA THR A 87 -33.66 49.10 12.89
C THR A 87 -32.66 50.26 13.02
N ARG A 88 -33.14 51.51 13.14
CA ARG A 88 -32.29 52.70 13.30
C ARG A 88 -31.59 52.68 14.66
N ILE A 89 -32.34 52.40 15.71
CA ILE A 89 -31.82 52.32 17.08
C ILE A 89 -30.77 51.22 17.19
N TYR A 90 -31.06 50.01 16.68
CA TYR A 90 -30.11 48.91 16.73
C TYR A 90 -28.82 49.24 15.98
N ALA A 91 -28.91 49.93 14.83
CA ALA A 91 -27.76 50.35 14.04
C ALA A 91 -26.91 51.44 14.70
N GLN A 92 -27.54 52.38 15.40
CA GLN A 92 -26.82 53.41 16.17
C GLN A 92 -26.20 52.82 17.44
N THR A 93 -26.89 51.89 18.11
CA THR A 93 -26.37 51.15 19.25
C THR A 93 -25.17 50.29 18.86
N SER A 94 -25.24 49.53 17.75
CA SER A 94 -24.11 48.71 17.28
C SER A 94 -22.87 49.56 17.01
N ARG A 95 -23.03 50.72 16.37
CA ARG A 95 -21.93 51.65 16.08
C ARG A 95 -21.31 52.21 17.36
N LEU A 96 -22.15 52.67 18.29
CA LEU A 96 -21.67 53.19 19.57
C LEU A 96 -20.88 52.14 20.35
N ILE A 97 -21.39 50.90 20.45
CA ILE A 97 -20.69 49.82 21.14
C ILE A 97 -19.38 49.48 20.42
N HIS A 98 -19.39 49.37 19.09
CA HIS A 98 -18.20 49.15 18.28
C HIS A 98 -17.11 50.20 18.55
N ASP A 99 -17.47 51.49 18.50
CA ASP A 99 -16.52 52.59 18.68
C ASP A 99 -15.96 52.66 20.11
N ILE A 100 -16.76 52.29 21.12
CA ILE A 100 -16.30 52.16 22.50
C ILE A 100 -15.36 50.95 22.65
N CYS A 101 -15.73 49.77 22.11
CA CYS A 101 -14.91 48.55 22.17
C CYS A 101 -13.56 48.70 21.45
N ARG A 102 -13.48 49.60 20.46
CA ARG A 102 -12.20 49.94 19.80
C ARG A 102 -11.25 50.71 20.71
N CYS A 103 -11.77 51.47 21.67
CA CYS A 103 -10.98 52.39 22.51
C CYS A 103 -10.80 51.88 23.95
N VAL A 104 -11.66 50.99 24.42
CA VAL A 104 -11.69 50.48 25.80
C VAL A 104 -11.64 48.95 25.81
N SER A 105 -10.73 48.38 26.60
CA SER A 105 -10.64 46.92 26.81
C SER A 105 -11.49 46.46 27.99
N PHE A 106 -12.24 45.36 27.79
CA PHE A 106 -13.16 44.82 28.78
C PHE A 106 -12.73 43.44 29.28
N ASP A 107 -12.91 43.19 30.59
CA ASP A 107 -12.78 41.87 31.19
C ASP A 107 -14.18 41.38 31.59
N LEU A 108 -14.73 40.44 30.81
CA LEU A 108 -16.08 39.91 30.98
C LEU A 108 -16.06 38.65 31.83
N ASN A 109 -17.12 38.43 32.61
CA ASN A 109 -17.40 37.10 33.13
C ASN A 109 -18.28 36.31 32.13
N PHE A 110 -18.38 35.00 32.31
CA PHE A 110 -19.13 34.10 31.41
C PHE A 110 -20.59 34.55 31.17
N SER A 111 -21.29 35.01 32.22
CA SER A 111 -22.68 35.48 32.11
C SER A 111 -22.82 36.77 31.29
N SER A 112 -21.91 37.72 31.50
CA SER A 112 -21.86 38.97 30.72
C SER A 112 -21.49 38.67 29.27
N TYR A 113 -20.53 37.78 29.02
CA TYR A 113 -20.14 37.35 27.68
C TYR A 113 -21.31 36.72 26.91
N SER A 114 -22.03 35.78 27.52
CA SER A 114 -23.21 35.16 26.91
C SER A 114 -24.34 36.17 26.65
N SER A 115 -24.54 37.12 27.55
CA SER A 115 -25.56 38.18 27.39
C SER A 115 -25.24 39.11 26.22
N VAL A 116 -23.97 39.50 26.08
CA VAL A 116 -23.47 40.31 24.96
C VAL A 116 -23.69 39.61 23.62
N LEU A 117 -23.28 38.33 23.50
CA LEU A 117 -23.49 37.55 22.27
C LEU A 117 -24.97 37.36 21.93
N ASN A 118 -25.83 37.12 22.93
CA ASN A 118 -27.27 36.99 22.72
C ASN A 118 -27.90 38.30 22.20
N CYS A 119 -27.49 39.45 22.74
CA CYS A 119 -27.99 40.75 22.31
C CYS A 119 -27.52 41.08 20.88
N PHE A 120 -26.22 40.89 20.58
CA PHE A 120 -25.73 41.03 19.21
C PHE A 120 -26.39 40.04 18.24
N GLY A 121 -26.69 38.81 18.69
CA GLY A 121 -27.40 37.81 17.90
C GLY A 121 -28.81 38.26 17.52
N LYS A 122 -29.55 38.87 18.46
CA LYS A 122 -30.86 39.48 18.16
C LYS A 122 -30.75 40.63 17.16
N MET A 123 -29.77 41.53 17.35
CA MET A 123 -29.52 42.65 16.42
C MET A 123 -29.20 42.16 15.01
N LEU A 124 -28.29 41.19 14.89
CA LEU A 124 -27.86 40.61 13.61
C LEU A 124 -29.01 39.88 12.90
N ASN A 125 -29.81 39.11 13.62
CA ASN A 125 -30.99 38.44 13.05
C ASN A 125 -31.99 39.43 12.46
N LEU A 126 -32.23 40.57 13.13
CA LEU A 126 -33.08 41.63 12.61
C LEU A 126 -32.49 42.24 11.32
N PHE A 127 -31.19 42.59 11.35
CA PHE A 127 -30.51 43.18 10.19
C PHE A 127 -30.52 42.25 8.97
N LEU A 128 -30.29 40.94 9.16
CA LEU A 128 -30.23 39.96 8.07
C LEU A 128 -31.62 39.55 7.56
N ARG A 129 -32.63 39.42 8.43
CA ARG A 129 -34.01 39.07 8.03
C ARG A 129 -34.68 40.19 7.24
N ASN A 130 -34.44 41.46 7.61
CA ASN A 130 -34.96 42.61 6.88
C ASN A 130 -34.40 42.69 5.45
N VAL A 131 -33.15 42.26 5.24
CA VAL A 131 -32.54 42.19 3.91
C VAL A 131 -33.13 41.05 3.06
N ALA A 132 -33.45 39.91 3.67
CA ALA A 132 -34.07 38.77 2.96
C ALA A 132 -35.54 39.02 2.57
N ALA A 133 -36.28 39.84 3.33
CA ALA A 133 -37.70 40.12 3.09
C ALA A 133 -37.94 41.20 2.01
N ILE A 134 -37.00 42.15 1.86
CA ILE A 134 -37.11 43.27 0.91
C ILE A 134 -36.40 42.87 -0.40
N GLY A 135 -36.97 41.90 -1.11
CA GLY A 135 -36.57 41.64 -2.48
C GLY A 135 -36.83 42.87 -3.36
N ASP A 136 -35.78 43.42 -3.96
CA ASP A 136 -35.81 44.32 -5.12
C ASP A 136 -36.04 45.84 -4.97
N ILE A 137 -35.98 46.48 -3.78
CA ILE A 137 -36.19 47.95 -3.71
C ILE A 137 -35.01 48.71 -3.05
N SER A 138 -34.13 49.22 -3.91
CA SER A 138 -33.07 50.22 -3.66
C SER A 138 -31.80 49.76 -2.89
N GLY A 139 -30.63 49.94 -3.51
CA GLY A 139 -29.31 49.70 -2.90
C GLY A 139 -28.91 50.62 -1.73
N ILE A 140 -29.83 51.48 -1.27
CA ILE A 140 -29.64 52.37 -0.12
C ILE A 140 -30.03 51.64 1.18
N CYS A 141 -31.04 50.75 1.14
CA CYS A 141 -31.55 50.02 2.31
C CYS A 141 -30.61 48.90 2.80
N SER A 142 -29.71 48.42 1.94
CA SER A 142 -28.76 47.35 2.27
C SER A 142 -27.48 47.86 2.95
N ALA A 143 -27.03 49.09 2.64
CA ALA A 143 -25.92 49.72 3.35
C ALA A 143 -26.30 50.09 4.80
N THR A 144 -27.56 50.46 5.02
CA THR A 144 -28.09 50.81 6.35
C THR A 144 -28.23 49.62 7.30
N THR A 145 -28.15 48.38 6.82
CA THR A 145 -28.27 47.17 7.65
C THR A 145 -27.00 46.31 7.68
N ILE A 146 -26.25 46.22 6.58
CA ILE A 146 -25.03 45.38 6.51
C ILE A 146 -23.86 46.03 7.25
N ILE A 147 -23.67 47.35 7.17
CA ILE A 147 -22.58 48.05 7.87
C ILE A 147 -22.74 47.87 9.40
N PRO A 148 -23.91 48.12 9.99
CA PRO A 148 -24.18 47.78 11.40
C PRO A 148 -23.91 46.32 11.76
N ALA A 149 -24.22 45.38 10.87
CA ALA A 149 -23.94 43.96 11.10
C ALA A 149 -22.42 43.68 11.17
N ILE A 150 -21.62 44.32 10.31
CA ILE A 150 -20.15 44.23 10.37
C ILE A 150 -19.63 44.87 11.67
N GLU A 151 -20.15 46.05 12.04
CA GLU A 151 -19.81 46.74 13.29
C GLU A 151 -20.09 45.84 14.52
N CYS A 152 -21.22 45.09 14.54
CA CYS A 152 -21.51 44.10 15.58
C CYS A 152 -20.44 43.00 15.67
N LEU A 153 -20.07 42.38 14.55
CA LEU A 153 -19.04 41.32 14.55
C LEU A 153 -17.67 41.86 14.95
N GLN A 154 -17.31 43.06 14.50
CA GLN A 154 -16.05 43.70 14.88
C GLN A 154 -16.03 44.10 16.37
N ALA A 155 -17.15 44.54 16.93
CA ALA A 155 -17.29 44.78 18.36
C ALA A 155 -17.04 43.49 19.16
N VAL A 156 -17.65 42.37 18.74
CA VAL A 156 -17.38 41.04 19.32
C VAL A 156 -15.90 40.65 19.18
N ARG A 157 -15.27 40.92 18.03
CA ARG A 157 -13.84 40.67 17.81
C ARG A 157 -12.95 41.48 18.77
N PHE A 158 -13.23 42.76 18.98
CA PHE A 158 -12.48 43.59 19.94
C PHE A 158 -12.64 43.10 21.39
N ILE A 159 -13.85 42.65 21.74
CA ILE A 159 -14.13 42.03 23.03
C ILE A 159 -13.29 40.76 23.22
N ILE A 160 -13.22 39.90 22.20
CA ILE A 160 -12.42 38.67 22.23
C ILE A 160 -10.92 38.97 22.41
N ILE A 161 -10.37 39.92 21.65
CA ILE A 161 -8.94 40.30 21.71
C ILE A 161 -8.57 40.86 23.09
N SER A 162 -9.51 41.56 23.73
CA SER A 162 -9.31 42.17 25.05
C SER A 162 -9.39 41.16 26.20
N HIS A 163 -10.03 40.00 25.98
CA HIS A 163 -10.34 39.05 27.03
C HIS A 163 -9.16 38.12 27.36
N ARG A 164 -8.61 38.22 28.58
CA ARG A 164 -7.37 37.53 28.98
C ARG A 164 -7.55 36.10 29.51
N ARG A 165 -8.77 35.64 29.82
CA ARG A 165 -9.06 34.33 30.46
C ARG A 165 -10.17 33.56 29.75
N TRP A 166 -9.81 32.91 28.66
CA TRP A 166 -10.73 32.11 27.85
C TRP A 166 -11.14 30.78 28.50
N LEU A 167 -12.45 30.51 28.62
CA LEU A 167 -12.99 29.19 28.98
C LEU A 167 -13.46 28.42 27.74
N GLN A 168 -13.33 27.08 27.76
CA GLN A 168 -13.82 26.21 26.66
C GLN A 168 -15.32 26.38 26.36
N SER A 169 -16.13 26.68 27.38
CA SER A 169 -17.56 26.92 27.23
C SER A 169 -17.89 28.21 26.46
N GLU A 170 -16.99 29.20 26.47
CA GLU A 170 -17.16 30.47 25.75
C GLU A 170 -16.99 30.26 24.24
N ASP A 171 -16.09 29.37 23.83
CA ASP A 171 -15.86 29.07 22.41
C ASP A 171 -17.04 28.37 21.79
N ILE A 172 -17.67 27.47 22.53
CA ILE A 172 -18.86 26.76 22.05
C ILE A 172 -20.00 27.76 21.79
N ILE A 173 -20.17 28.77 22.66
CA ILE A 173 -21.19 29.80 22.48
C ILE A 173 -20.82 30.72 21.32
N LEU A 174 -19.55 31.12 21.21
CA LEU A 174 -19.06 31.93 20.10
C LEU A 174 -19.27 31.22 18.76
N VAL A 175 -18.90 29.94 18.66
CA VAL A 175 -19.07 29.13 17.45
C VAL A 175 -20.55 29.04 17.08
N LYS A 176 -21.45 28.74 18.03
CA LYS A 176 -22.90 28.72 17.75
C LYS A 176 -23.40 30.06 17.20
N PHE A 177 -23.01 31.16 17.85
CA PHE A 177 -23.33 32.51 17.39
C PHE A 177 -22.82 32.77 15.97
N LEU A 178 -21.57 32.42 15.66
CA LEU A 178 -20.99 32.61 14.33
C LEU A 178 -21.67 31.72 13.27
N LEU A 179 -22.01 30.48 13.60
CA LEU A 179 -22.74 29.58 12.71
C LEU A 179 -24.13 30.12 12.38
N ASP A 180 -24.86 30.66 13.36
CA ASP A 180 -26.17 31.28 13.15
C ASP A 180 -26.05 32.51 12.23
N VAL A 181 -25.02 33.34 12.42
CA VAL A 181 -24.75 34.51 11.57
C VAL A 181 -24.44 34.11 10.13
N ILE A 182 -23.62 33.07 9.93
CA ILE A 182 -23.30 32.56 8.60
C ILE A 182 -24.56 31.98 7.94
N ASP A 183 -25.34 31.16 8.64
CA ASP A 183 -26.56 30.55 8.10
C ASP A 183 -27.59 31.63 7.67
N CYS A 184 -27.79 32.66 8.51
CA CYS A 184 -28.69 33.76 8.21
C CYS A 184 -28.21 34.63 7.04
N SER A 185 -26.90 34.69 6.78
CA SER A 185 -26.35 35.47 5.67
C SER A 185 -26.61 34.85 4.29
N HIS A 186 -26.89 33.54 4.20
CA HIS A 186 -27.14 32.86 2.91
C HIS A 186 -28.39 33.36 2.16
N GLY A 187 -29.36 33.96 2.86
CA GLY A 187 -30.60 34.51 2.29
C GLY A 187 -30.45 35.91 1.66
N VAL A 188 -29.29 36.55 1.77
CA VAL A 188 -29.02 37.87 1.19
C VAL A 188 -28.68 37.72 -0.31
N PRO A 189 -29.31 38.45 -1.25
CA PRO A 189 -28.96 38.37 -2.67
C PRO A 189 -27.52 38.84 -2.89
N PHE A 190 -26.62 37.88 -3.02
CA PHE A 190 -25.18 38.16 -2.96
C PHE A 190 -24.62 38.88 -4.20
N TRP A 191 -25.28 38.85 -5.37
CA TRP A 191 -24.71 39.36 -6.63
C TRP A 191 -25.79 39.77 -7.65
N MET A 192 -25.75 41.02 -8.12
CA MET A 192 -26.36 41.45 -9.39
C MET A 192 -25.25 42.14 -10.19
N PRO A 193 -24.65 41.47 -11.20
CA PRO A 193 -23.71 42.14 -12.07
C PRO A 193 -24.48 43.20 -12.87
N HIS A 194 -24.21 44.48 -12.64
CA HIS A 194 -24.76 45.52 -13.49
C HIS A 194 -24.32 45.27 -14.93
N SER A 195 -25.32 45.02 -15.79
CA SER A 195 -25.21 45.16 -17.23
C SER A 195 -24.53 46.49 -17.55
N ILE A 196 -23.60 46.45 -18.50
CA ILE A 196 -22.91 47.60 -19.10
C ILE A 196 -23.93 48.70 -19.44
N CYS A 197 -24.04 49.72 -18.58
CA CYS A 197 -24.66 50.99 -18.94
C CYS A 197 -23.56 52.04 -18.93
N LYS A 198 -23.08 52.37 -20.14
CA LYS A 198 -22.23 53.53 -20.36
C LYS A 198 -23.07 54.78 -20.15
N GLU A 199 -23.06 55.34 -18.94
CA GLU A 199 -23.37 56.76 -18.76
C GLU A 199 -22.25 57.45 -17.98
N LYS A 200 -21.62 58.40 -18.68
CA LYS A 200 -20.67 59.34 -18.10
C LYS A 200 -21.42 60.26 -17.16
N SER A 201 -21.20 60.13 -15.85
CA SER A 201 -21.45 61.22 -14.91
C SER A 201 -20.18 61.50 -14.11
N THR A 202 -19.53 62.61 -14.44
CA THR A 202 -18.51 63.27 -13.63
C THR A 202 -19.14 63.74 -12.33
N GLY A 203 -18.78 63.10 -11.22
CA GLY A 203 -19.15 63.51 -9.87
C GLY A 203 -18.43 62.60 -8.87
N ILE A 204 -17.50 63.18 -8.10
CA ILE A 204 -16.80 62.52 -7.00
C ILE A 204 -17.87 62.10 -5.99
N ASN A 205 -18.20 60.82 -5.95
CA ASN A 205 -18.99 60.22 -4.87
C ASN A 205 -18.51 58.78 -4.65
N MET A 206 -18.02 58.54 -3.43
CA MET A 206 -17.75 57.22 -2.85
C MET A 206 -19.03 56.38 -2.87
N ARG A 207 -19.26 55.59 -3.94
CA ARG A 207 -20.25 54.51 -3.94
C ARG A 207 -19.59 53.24 -3.39
N PHE A 208 -19.81 52.96 -2.11
CA PHE A 208 -19.66 51.60 -1.58
C PHE A 208 -20.75 50.75 -2.24
N SER A 209 -20.36 49.80 -3.10
CA SER A 209 -21.31 48.83 -3.65
C SER A 209 -21.69 47.81 -2.56
N THR A 210 -22.99 47.54 -2.40
CA THR A 210 -23.56 46.55 -1.47
C THR A 210 -22.90 45.17 -1.54
N GLU A 211 -22.37 44.78 -2.71
CA GLU A 211 -21.63 43.53 -2.92
C GLU A 211 -20.33 43.45 -2.10
N ARG A 212 -19.67 44.60 -1.84
CA ARG A 212 -18.46 44.65 -1.01
C ARG A 212 -18.75 44.44 0.46
N SER A 213 -19.93 44.86 0.95
CA SER A 213 -20.25 44.79 2.38
C SER A 213 -20.76 43.40 2.82
N SER A 214 -21.50 42.68 1.97
CA SER A 214 -22.01 41.34 2.33
C SER A 214 -20.90 40.28 2.37
N SER A 215 -19.98 40.32 1.40
CA SER A 215 -18.80 39.44 1.38
C SER A 215 -17.84 39.71 2.53
N GLU A 216 -17.72 40.98 2.95
CA GLU A 216 -16.92 41.39 4.11
C GLU A 216 -17.49 40.86 5.44
N LEU A 217 -18.82 40.88 5.62
CA LEU A 217 -19.48 40.29 6.80
C LEU A 217 -19.13 38.80 6.95
N GLN A 218 -19.28 38.02 5.88
CA GLN A 218 -18.93 36.60 5.91
C GLN A 218 -17.42 36.37 6.08
N THR A 219 -16.58 37.23 5.48
CA THR A 219 -15.12 37.15 5.64
C THR A 219 -14.74 37.26 7.13
N VAL A 220 -15.27 38.27 7.83
CA VAL A 220 -15.03 38.47 9.27
C VAL A 220 -15.56 37.29 10.09
N ALA A 221 -16.75 36.79 9.78
CA ALA A 221 -17.32 35.63 10.49
C ALA A 221 -16.46 34.37 10.34
N PHE A 222 -16.00 34.03 9.13
CA PHE A 222 -15.12 32.88 8.90
C PHE A 222 -13.72 33.05 9.50
N GLU A 223 -13.16 34.27 9.53
CA GLU A 223 -11.91 34.55 10.23
C GLU A 223 -12.04 34.29 11.74
N MET A 224 -13.11 34.81 12.37
CA MET A 224 -13.38 34.59 13.79
C MET A 224 -13.64 33.11 14.09
N LEU A 225 -14.34 32.41 13.20
CA LEU A 225 -14.59 30.97 13.33
C LEU A 225 -13.28 30.17 13.23
N SER A 226 -12.40 30.53 12.28
CA SER A 226 -11.07 29.92 12.13
C SER A 226 -10.22 30.09 13.38
N GLU A 227 -10.24 31.28 13.99
CA GLU A 227 -9.52 31.56 15.24
C GLU A 227 -10.07 30.74 16.41
N ALA A 228 -11.40 30.60 16.52
CA ALA A 228 -12.04 29.76 17.53
C ALA A 228 -11.71 28.27 17.36
N ILE A 229 -11.76 27.74 16.13
CA ILE A 229 -11.40 26.34 15.84
C ILE A 229 -9.91 26.11 16.11
N SER A 230 -9.03 27.02 15.73
CA SER A 230 -7.58 26.89 15.98
C SER A 230 -7.25 26.86 17.48
N ARG A 231 -8.00 27.61 18.29
CA ARG A 231 -7.77 27.75 19.73
C ARG A 231 -8.40 26.63 20.56
N ALA A 232 -9.58 26.13 20.18
CA ALA A 232 -10.36 25.19 20.99
C ALA A 232 -10.97 23.99 20.23
N GLY A 233 -10.69 23.81 18.94
CA GLY A 233 -11.35 22.81 18.08
C GLY A 233 -11.30 21.37 18.61
N SER A 234 -10.17 20.94 19.17
CA SER A 234 -10.01 19.59 19.75
C SER A 234 -10.93 19.33 20.95
N SER A 235 -11.42 20.37 21.61
CA SER A 235 -12.31 20.29 22.78
C SER A 235 -13.80 20.37 22.45
N PHE A 236 -14.16 20.65 21.19
CA PHE A 236 -15.57 20.78 20.81
C PHE A 236 -16.31 19.43 20.79
N PRO A 237 -17.55 19.37 21.32
CA PRO A 237 -18.41 18.20 21.18
C PRO A 237 -18.72 17.87 19.72
N VAL A 238 -18.96 16.58 19.44
CA VAL A 238 -19.28 16.08 18.09
C VAL A 238 -20.50 16.78 17.47
N ASP A 239 -21.50 17.17 18.28
CA ASP A 239 -22.69 17.87 17.78
C ASP A 239 -22.39 19.29 17.27
N ILE A 240 -21.42 19.97 17.87
CA ILE A 240 -20.95 21.28 17.39
C ILE A 240 -20.20 21.08 16.07
N TRP A 241 -19.34 20.06 15.98
CA TRP A 241 -18.66 19.70 14.73
C TRP A 241 -19.63 19.37 13.59
N ARG A 242 -20.71 18.63 13.88
CA ARG A 242 -21.78 18.37 12.91
C ARG A 242 -22.47 19.65 12.44
N SER A 243 -22.73 20.57 13.37
CA SER A 243 -23.35 21.88 13.06
C SER A 243 -22.43 22.74 12.18
N ILE A 244 -21.12 22.73 12.45
CA ILE A 244 -20.11 23.39 11.60
C ILE A 244 -20.16 22.81 10.19
N LEU A 245 -20.06 21.47 10.04
CA LEU A 245 -20.07 20.83 8.71
C LEU A 245 -21.36 21.11 7.93
N GLU A 246 -22.51 21.16 8.59
CA GLU A 246 -23.79 21.46 7.96
C GLU A 246 -23.83 22.88 7.38
N VAL A 247 -23.35 23.88 8.12
CA VAL A 247 -23.25 25.27 7.63
C VAL A 247 -22.27 25.38 6.45
N PHE A 248 -21.13 24.68 6.53
CA PHE A 248 -20.20 24.60 5.39
C PHE A 248 -20.83 23.93 4.17
N ARG A 249 -21.63 22.89 4.38
CA ARG A 249 -22.36 22.22 3.31
C ARG A 249 -23.37 23.15 2.64
N LYS A 250 -24.20 23.85 3.41
CA LYS A 250 -25.12 24.87 2.86
C LYS A 250 -24.36 25.96 2.10
N THR A 251 -23.24 26.44 2.64
CA THR A 251 -22.39 27.43 1.96
C THR A 251 -21.89 26.90 0.61
N MET A 252 -21.38 25.66 0.57
CA MET A 252 -20.94 25.00 -0.66
C MET A 252 -22.08 24.81 -1.66
N ASP A 253 -23.28 24.41 -1.21
CA ASP A 253 -24.45 24.24 -2.08
C ASP A 253 -24.85 25.58 -2.72
N VAL A 254 -24.80 26.69 -1.96
CA VAL A 254 -25.03 28.05 -2.49
C VAL A 254 -23.99 28.42 -3.56
N LEU A 255 -22.72 28.09 -3.35
CA LEU A 255 -21.65 28.33 -4.33
C LEU A 255 -21.81 27.45 -5.58
N ALA A 256 -22.25 26.20 -5.44
CA ALA A 256 -22.45 25.26 -6.54
C ALA A 256 -23.55 25.70 -7.52
N LEU A 257 -24.60 26.36 -7.02
CA LEU A 257 -25.76 26.78 -7.83
C LEU A 257 -25.46 27.94 -8.80
N LYS A 258 -24.30 28.62 -8.70
CA LYS A 258 -24.03 29.86 -9.44
C LYS A 258 -22.63 29.92 -10.11
N PRO A 259 -22.32 29.05 -11.09
CA PRO A 259 -21.12 29.19 -11.92
C PRO A 259 -21.28 30.32 -12.97
N PRO A 260 -20.22 31.11 -13.29
CA PRO A 260 -18.84 31.04 -12.81
C PRO A 260 -18.58 31.81 -11.50
N VAL A 261 -17.54 31.39 -10.75
CA VAL A 261 -17.07 32.06 -9.52
C VAL A 261 -16.67 33.50 -9.83
N VAL A 262 -17.12 34.45 -9.00
CA VAL A 262 -16.83 35.87 -9.21
C VAL A 262 -15.39 36.21 -8.80
N GLU A 263 -14.66 36.86 -9.70
CA GLU A 263 -13.24 37.20 -9.52
C GLU A 263 -13.06 38.70 -9.18
N ASP A 264 -13.13 39.06 -7.90
CA ASP A 264 -12.78 40.39 -7.40
C ASP A 264 -12.06 40.34 -6.05
N SER A 265 -11.46 41.45 -5.63
CA SER A 265 -10.64 41.51 -4.41
C SER A 265 -11.40 41.28 -3.10
N ALA A 266 -12.69 41.61 -3.02
CA ALA A 266 -13.49 41.35 -1.83
C ALA A 266 -13.86 39.86 -1.75
N MET A 267 -14.27 39.28 -2.88
CA MET A 267 -14.55 37.85 -2.95
C MET A 267 -13.32 36.97 -2.79
N SER A 268 -12.16 37.37 -3.30
CA SER A 268 -10.93 36.62 -3.06
C SER A 268 -10.52 36.59 -1.59
N ARG A 269 -10.89 37.60 -0.78
CA ARG A 269 -10.70 37.56 0.69
C ARG A 269 -11.68 36.61 1.34
N PHE A 270 -12.97 36.70 0.96
CA PHE A 270 -14.00 35.79 1.44
C PHE A 270 -13.66 34.32 1.15
N TYR A 271 -13.33 33.98 -0.11
CA TYR A 271 -12.99 32.60 -0.48
C TYR A 271 -11.73 32.11 0.23
N GLU A 272 -10.72 32.96 0.41
CA GLU A 272 -9.53 32.59 1.19
C GLU A 272 -9.92 32.26 2.64
N SER A 273 -10.64 33.15 3.33
CA SER A 273 -11.06 32.92 4.72
C SER A 273 -11.97 31.70 4.88
N PHE A 274 -12.90 31.50 3.94
CA PHE A 274 -13.78 30.33 3.90
C PHE A 274 -12.99 29.02 3.73
N LEU A 275 -12.08 28.95 2.75
CA LEU A 275 -11.29 27.75 2.47
C LEU A 275 -10.25 27.48 3.56
N CYS A 276 -9.64 28.52 4.15
CA CYS A 276 -8.78 28.38 5.31
C CYS A 276 -9.53 27.81 6.53
N CYS A 277 -10.78 28.23 6.75
CA CYS A 277 -11.61 27.66 7.81
C CYS A 277 -11.97 26.19 7.50
N LEU A 278 -12.28 25.87 6.24
CA LEU A 278 -12.56 24.49 5.81
C LEU A 278 -11.35 23.57 6.02
N HIS A 279 -10.14 24.03 5.68
CA HIS A 279 -8.88 23.32 5.93
C HIS A 279 -8.76 22.88 7.40
N LEU A 280 -9.00 23.80 8.35
CA LEU A 280 -8.94 23.49 9.79
C LEU A 280 -9.96 22.42 10.22
N ILE A 281 -11.13 22.39 9.57
CA ILE A 281 -12.17 21.41 9.86
C ILE A 281 -11.81 20.02 9.34
N LEU A 282 -11.14 19.96 8.19
CA LEU A 282 -10.83 18.71 7.50
C LEU A 282 -9.55 18.02 7.98
N ILE A 283 -8.61 18.76 8.58
CA ILE A 283 -7.37 18.16 9.12
C ILE A 283 -7.66 17.21 10.30
N ASP A 284 -8.62 17.54 11.16
CA ASP A 284 -8.97 16.74 12.35
C ASP A 284 -10.49 16.56 12.49
N PRO A 285 -11.12 15.80 11.57
CA PRO A 285 -12.56 15.66 11.53
C PRO A 285 -13.06 14.81 12.71
N LYS A 286 -13.94 15.38 13.55
CA LYS A 286 -14.56 14.64 14.68
C LYS A 286 -15.82 13.85 14.33
N CYS A 287 -16.29 13.98 13.09
CA CYS A 287 -17.43 13.23 12.56
C CYS A 287 -17.19 12.82 11.10
N ALA A 288 -18.00 11.90 10.58
CA ALA A 288 -17.84 11.38 9.22
C ALA A 288 -18.07 12.46 8.16
N VAL A 289 -17.15 12.58 7.21
CA VAL A 289 -17.22 13.55 6.10
C VAL A 289 -17.73 12.90 4.80
N SER A 290 -17.92 11.58 4.77
CA SER A 290 -18.25 10.78 3.57
C SER A 290 -19.39 11.36 2.74
N ASP A 291 -20.45 11.80 3.39
CA ASP A 291 -21.69 12.29 2.75
C ASP A 291 -21.52 13.69 2.13
N HIS A 292 -20.42 14.37 2.48
CA HIS A 292 -20.10 15.72 2.03
C HIS A 292 -19.03 15.75 0.92
N VAL A 293 -18.24 14.69 0.75
CA VAL A 293 -17.09 14.64 -0.17
C VAL A 293 -17.45 15.01 -1.61
N SER A 294 -18.55 14.47 -2.16
CA SER A 294 -18.93 14.69 -3.57
C SER A 294 -19.21 16.17 -3.88
N VAL A 295 -19.96 16.85 -3.01
CA VAL A 295 -20.27 18.27 -3.18
C VAL A 295 -19.05 19.14 -2.93
N PHE A 296 -18.27 18.85 -1.89
CA PHE A 296 -17.06 19.62 -1.62
C PHE A 296 -16.09 19.53 -2.79
N VAL A 297 -15.88 18.34 -3.37
CA VAL A 297 -15.04 18.18 -4.57
C VAL A 297 -15.59 18.97 -5.76
N ALA A 298 -16.90 18.93 -6.01
CA ALA A 298 -17.52 19.64 -7.12
C ALA A 298 -17.27 21.16 -7.04
N VAL A 299 -17.39 21.75 -5.85
CA VAL A 299 -17.16 23.19 -5.63
C VAL A 299 -15.68 23.54 -5.59
N LEU A 300 -14.87 22.78 -4.85
CA LEU A 300 -13.42 23.02 -4.75
C LEU A 300 -12.74 22.98 -6.13
N ARG A 301 -13.22 22.13 -7.03
CA ARG A 301 -12.76 22.06 -8.43
C ARG A 301 -12.89 23.39 -9.16
N MET A 302 -13.94 24.18 -8.90
CA MET A 302 -14.17 25.48 -9.54
C MET A 302 -13.07 26.48 -9.21
N PHE A 303 -12.44 26.35 -8.04
CA PHE A 303 -11.35 27.22 -7.61
C PHE A 303 -9.99 26.87 -8.19
N LEU A 304 -9.81 25.70 -8.84
CA LEU A 304 -8.52 25.28 -9.41
C LEU A 304 -8.00 26.22 -10.52
N VAL A 305 -8.90 26.95 -11.19
CA VAL A 305 -8.57 27.93 -12.24
C VAL A 305 -8.90 29.38 -11.83
N TYR A 306 -9.19 29.61 -10.55
CA TYR A 306 -9.61 30.92 -10.05
C TYR A 306 -8.58 32.02 -10.34
N GLY A 307 -9.01 33.11 -10.97
CA GLY A 307 -8.16 34.23 -11.36
C GLY A 307 -7.28 33.99 -12.58
N LEU A 308 -7.51 32.89 -13.32
CA LEU A 308 -6.81 32.56 -14.56
C LEU A 308 -7.71 32.72 -15.82
N SER A 309 -9.03 32.83 -15.63
CA SER A 309 -10.06 32.79 -16.68
C SER A 309 -10.12 34.06 -17.56
N GLY A 310 -9.53 35.18 -17.10
CA GLY A 310 -9.50 36.46 -17.83
C GLY A 310 -8.53 36.55 -19.03
N ARG A 311 -7.84 35.46 -19.39
CA ARG A 311 -6.96 35.45 -20.59
C ARG A 311 -7.71 34.96 -21.82
N THR A 312 -8.35 35.89 -22.54
CA THR A 312 -8.53 35.71 -23.99
C THR A 312 -7.15 35.58 -24.66
N PRO A 313 -6.90 34.56 -25.48
CA PRO A 313 -5.72 34.52 -26.34
C PRO A 313 -5.92 35.51 -27.50
N GLY A 314 -5.61 36.79 -27.30
CA GLY A 314 -5.46 37.78 -28.37
C GLY A 314 -4.03 38.34 -28.29
N THR A 315 -3.16 38.19 -29.28
CA THR A 315 -3.34 38.58 -30.67
C THR A 315 -2.45 37.70 -31.55
N TYR A 316 -3.02 36.71 -32.24
CA TYR A 316 -2.43 36.26 -33.49
C TYR A 316 -2.90 37.23 -34.55
N LEU A 317 -1.98 38.02 -35.09
CA LEU A 317 -2.18 38.78 -36.32
C LEU A 317 -2.46 37.78 -37.43
N LEU A 318 -3.73 37.62 -37.77
CA LEU A 318 -4.20 36.90 -38.93
C LEU A 318 -3.77 37.70 -40.17
N VAL A 319 -2.60 37.41 -40.73
CA VAL A 319 -2.27 37.83 -42.10
C VAL A 319 -2.88 36.80 -43.05
N GLY A 320 -4.10 37.12 -43.47
CA GLY A 320 -4.67 36.91 -44.80
C GLY A 320 -4.65 35.51 -45.41
N HIS A 321 -5.79 34.82 -45.35
CA HIS A 321 -6.29 34.03 -46.48
C HIS A 321 -7.67 34.57 -46.87
N LYS A 322 -7.75 35.24 -48.02
CA LYS A 322 -8.97 35.31 -48.83
C LYS A 322 -8.90 34.12 -49.79
N GLU A 323 -9.88 33.24 -49.77
CA GLU A 323 -10.13 32.31 -50.86
C GLU A 323 -11.15 32.91 -51.83
N LYS A 324 -10.79 32.93 -53.11
CA LYS A 324 -11.73 32.88 -54.24
C LYS A 324 -11.04 32.23 -55.45
N GLU A 325 -11.50 31.01 -55.73
CA GLU A 325 -11.74 30.31 -57.01
C GLU A 325 -10.90 30.54 -58.28
N LEU A 326 -10.59 29.38 -58.89
CA LEU A 326 -10.40 29.02 -60.33
C LEU A 326 -9.24 29.59 -61.16
N SER A 327 -8.36 28.68 -61.63
CA SER A 327 -8.19 28.25 -63.05
C SER A 327 -6.74 27.95 -63.48
N THR A 328 -6.55 26.74 -64.02
CA THR A 328 -5.60 26.26 -65.07
C THR A 328 -4.31 27.04 -65.39
N MET A 329 -3.14 26.41 -65.17
CA MET A 329 -2.16 25.94 -66.19
C MET A 329 -0.81 25.55 -65.55
N SER A 330 -0.24 24.42 -66.00
CA SER A 330 1.14 23.97 -65.75
C SER A 330 2.14 24.72 -66.68
N PRO A 331 3.50 24.54 -66.68
CA PRO A 331 4.31 23.42 -66.14
C PRO A 331 5.75 23.72 -65.58
N LYS A 332 6.38 22.68 -64.97
CA LYS A 332 7.85 22.38 -64.81
C LYS A 332 8.70 23.37 -64.00
N ALA A 333 9.74 23.04 -63.23
CA ALA A 333 10.47 21.87 -62.70
C ALA A 333 11.23 22.45 -61.45
N SER A 334 11.58 21.76 -60.36
CA SER A 334 12.54 20.66 -60.22
C SER A 334 12.63 20.25 -58.73
N ARG A 335 12.88 18.95 -58.49
CA ARG A 335 13.44 18.25 -57.31
C ARG A 335 14.28 19.17 -56.39
N GLU A 336 14.26 19.08 -55.06
CA GLU A 336 14.49 17.90 -54.22
C GLU A 336 14.26 18.23 -52.72
N LEU A 337 14.12 17.20 -51.89
CA LEU A 337 14.01 17.13 -50.42
C LEU A 337 12.63 17.14 -49.73
N LEU A 338 12.43 16.04 -49.00
CA LEU A 338 11.23 15.56 -48.34
C LEU A 338 11.12 16.14 -46.91
N LYS A 339 9.95 16.72 -46.64
CA LYS A 339 9.14 16.71 -45.41
C LYS A 339 9.77 16.14 -44.11
N LYS A 340 9.87 17.01 -43.09
CA LYS A 340 9.38 16.75 -41.72
C LYS A 340 8.73 18.03 -41.18
N SER A 341 7.43 17.97 -40.88
CA SER A 341 6.70 19.02 -40.19
C SER A 341 6.79 18.75 -38.69
N ASP A 342 7.67 19.48 -37.99
CA ASP A 342 7.64 19.56 -36.54
C ASP A 342 6.40 20.35 -36.11
N HIS A 343 5.38 19.66 -35.62
CA HIS A 343 4.43 20.28 -34.71
C HIS A 343 5.15 20.48 -33.38
N GLY A 344 5.68 21.69 -33.17
CA GLY A 344 6.34 22.04 -31.92
C GLY A 344 5.42 21.77 -30.71
N THR A 345 5.89 20.93 -29.79
CA THR A 345 5.22 20.61 -28.53
C THR A 345 4.99 21.90 -27.73
N TYR A 346 3.74 22.17 -27.36
CA TYR A 346 3.37 23.33 -26.59
C TYR A 346 4.16 23.40 -25.27
N ARG A 347 4.77 24.55 -24.98
CA ARG A 347 5.53 24.80 -23.74
C ARG A 347 4.71 25.63 -22.75
N PRO A 348 4.47 25.14 -21.52
CA PRO A 348 3.73 25.88 -20.48
C PRO A 348 4.30 27.28 -20.23
N PRO A 349 3.46 28.27 -19.86
CA PRO A 349 3.88 29.67 -19.74
C PRO A 349 5.09 29.90 -18.81
N HIS A 350 5.19 29.16 -17.71
CA HIS A 350 6.27 29.30 -16.73
C HIS A 350 7.59 28.62 -17.16
N LEU A 351 7.57 27.77 -18.20
CA LEU A 351 8.76 27.12 -18.73
C LEU A 351 9.37 27.87 -19.92
N ARG A 352 8.72 28.90 -20.46
CA ARG A 352 9.25 29.68 -21.61
C ARG A 352 10.45 30.53 -21.15
N LYS A 353 11.64 30.34 -21.74
CA LYS A 353 12.83 31.16 -21.45
C LYS A 353 12.53 32.64 -21.78
N ARG A 354 12.91 33.55 -20.88
CA ARG A 354 12.75 35.00 -21.04
C ARG A 354 14.00 35.57 -21.73
N ASP A 355 14.07 35.47 -23.04
CA ASP A 355 15.11 36.14 -23.83
C ASP A 355 14.72 37.60 -24.04
N CYS A 356 15.19 38.49 -23.16
CA CYS A 356 15.11 39.95 -23.36
C CYS A 356 16.52 40.55 -23.24
N LEU A 357 17.24 40.59 -24.35
CA LEU A 357 18.34 41.55 -24.56
C LEU A 357 17.95 42.48 -25.71
N ASN A 358 18.11 43.78 -25.45
CA ASN A 358 18.01 44.95 -26.34
C ASN A 358 16.60 45.44 -26.72
N VAL A 359 16.18 46.58 -26.15
CA VAL A 359 16.17 47.91 -26.82
C VAL A 359 15.49 48.97 -25.91
N LYS A 360 16.29 49.98 -25.53
CA LYS A 360 16.05 51.42 -25.28
C LYS A 360 15.01 51.95 -24.24
N HIS A 361 15.58 52.50 -23.17
CA HIS A 361 15.42 53.86 -22.57
C HIS A 361 14.06 54.60 -22.63
N CYS A 362 13.56 55.00 -21.46
CA CYS A 362 13.25 56.41 -21.17
C CYS A 362 13.36 56.77 -19.67
N SER A 363 14.35 57.62 -19.41
CA SER A 363 14.64 58.55 -18.30
C SER A 363 13.84 58.50 -16.98
N VAL A 364 14.60 58.28 -15.92
CA VAL A 364 14.40 58.79 -14.55
C VAL A 364 14.52 60.32 -14.55
N ARG A 365 13.59 61.02 -13.87
CA ARG A 365 13.81 62.35 -13.30
C ARG A 365 13.56 62.29 -11.80
N HIS A 366 14.57 62.72 -11.06
CA HIS A 366 14.61 62.91 -9.61
C HIS A 366 13.53 63.85 -9.08
N SER A 367 13.03 63.57 -7.87
CA SER A 367 12.93 64.59 -6.81
C SER A 367 12.99 63.93 -5.43
N GLN A 368 14.07 64.21 -4.70
CA GLN A 368 14.22 64.02 -3.26
C GLN A 368 13.17 64.84 -2.50
N TYR A 369 12.59 64.29 -1.43
CA TYR A 369 12.35 65.01 -0.18
C TYR A 369 12.26 64.03 0.99
N MET A 370 12.95 64.39 2.07
CA MET A 370 13.05 63.72 3.36
C MET A 370 11.79 63.95 4.21
N SER A 371 11.43 62.99 5.06
CA SER A 371 11.33 63.21 6.52
C SER A 371 10.88 61.93 7.24
N ASP A 372 11.56 61.68 8.36
CA ASP A 372 11.28 60.67 9.36
C ASP A 372 9.97 60.94 10.11
N SER A 373 9.21 59.90 10.45
CA SER A 373 8.46 59.83 11.70
C SER A 373 8.15 58.37 12.04
N GLU A 374 8.81 57.86 13.07
CA GLU A 374 8.46 56.61 13.74
C GLU A 374 7.06 56.71 14.36
N SER A 375 6.23 55.67 14.18
CA SER A 375 5.28 55.26 15.21
C SER A 375 5.01 53.76 15.11
N SER A 376 5.16 53.13 16.26
CA SER A 376 5.24 51.70 16.50
C SER A 376 3.85 51.08 16.68
N THR A 377 3.60 49.93 16.05
CA THR A 377 2.62 48.96 16.53
C THR A 377 3.17 47.55 16.40
N ILE A 378 3.09 46.86 17.54
CA ILE A 378 3.62 45.55 17.88
C ILE A 378 2.94 44.48 17.01
N ASN A 379 3.72 43.81 16.15
CA ASN A 379 3.29 42.59 15.46
C ASN A 379 3.85 41.36 16.18
N VAL A 380 2.94 40.55 16.72
CA VAL A 380 3.22 39.21 17.24
C VAL A 380 3.16 38.23 16.05
N THR A 381 4.36 37.77 15.67
CA THR A 381 4.71 36.47 15.07
C THR A 381 3.73 35.76 14.10
N SER A 382 4.03 35.79 12.80
CA SER A 382 4.20 34.57 11.98
C SER A 382 5.11 34.89 10.80
N SER A 383 6.31 34.31 10.79
CA SER A 383 7.37 34.60 9.81
C SER A 383 7.32 33.58 8.66
N ASP A 384 6.66 33.93 7.57
CA ASP A 384 6.73 33.24 6.27
C ASP A 384 7.23 34.23 5.20
N SER A 385 8.49 34.65 5.33
CA SER A 385 9.14 35.61 4.45
C SER A 385 9.91 34.93 3.31
N GLU A 386 9.29 34.81 2.13
CA GLU A 386 9.99 34.59 0.84
C GLU A 386 9.50 35.55 -0.28
N PHE A 387 8.87 36.67 0.07
CA PHE A 387 8.55 37.72 -0.90
C PHE A 387 9.13 39.06 -0.45
N SER A 388 10.42 39.26 -0.72
CA SER A 388 11.03 40.60 -0.78
C SER A 388 11.66 40.75 -2.15
N ASP A 389 11.06 41.61 -2.97
CA ASP A 389 11.72 42.76 -3.60
C ASP A 389 10.84 43.37 -4.70
N GLY A 390 10.56 44.66 -4.57
CA GLY A 390 10.02 45.53 -5.62
C GLY A 390 8.61 46.04 -5.35
N ASP A 391 8.47 47.36 -5.24
CA ASP A 391 7.22 48.11 -5.08
C ASP A 391 6.06 47.54 -5.92
N VAL A 392 5.09 46.92 -5.24
CA VAL A 392 3.98 46.21 -5.87
C VAL A 392 2.91 47.20 -6.32
N SER A 393 2.70 47.29 -7.64
CA SER A 393 1.52 47.96 -8.20
C SER A 393 0.23 47.22 -7.80
N ALA A 394 -0.89 47.94 -7.62
CA ALA A 394 -2.17 47.38 -7.19
C ALA A 394 -2.68 46.18 -8.03
N ASN A 395 -2.23 46.04 -9.28
CA ASN A 395 -2.57 44.92 -10.16
C ASN A 395 -1.86 43.60 -9.82
N ASP A 396 -0.73 43.62 -9.10
CA ASP A 396 -0.02 42.40 -8.67
C ASP A 396 -0.53 41.86 -7.32
N SER A 397 -1.04 42.74 -6.44
CA SER A 397 -1.67 42.34 -5.18
C SER A 397 -2.87 41.41 -5.40
N GLY A 398 -3.74 41.73 -6.37
CA GLY A 398 -4.87 40.86 -6.74
C GLY A 398 -4.45 39.50 -7.30
N ARG A 399 -3.30 39.41 -7.98
CA ARG A 399 -2.78 38.14 -8.51
C ARG A 399 -2.24 37.22 -7.43
N VAL A 400 -1.55 37.78 -6.45
CA VAL A 400 -1.09 37.05 -5.26
C VAL A 400 -2.30 36.51 -4.51
N GLN A 401 -3.30 37.34 -4.25
CA GLN A 401 -4.53 36.96 -3.56
C GLN A 401 -5.27 35.82 -4.27
N ASN A 402 -5.47 35.91 -5.59
CA ASN A 402 -6.12 34.85 -6.36
C ASN A 402 -5.34 33.53 -6.30
N SER A 403 -4.01 33.58 -6.27
CA SER A 403 -3.20 32.36 -6.13
C SER A 403 -3.33 31.71 -4.76
N ARG A 404 -3.58 32.48 -3.69
CA ARG A 404 -3.83 31.94 -2.34
C ARG A 404 -5.14 31.17 -2.27
N VAL A 405 -6.19 31.69 -2.90
CA VAL A 405 -7.48 30.98 -3.04
C VAL A 405 -7.29 29.62 -3.73
N ARG A 406 -6.51 29.58 -4.83
CA ARG A 406 -6.20 28.30 -5.50
C ARG A 406 -5.44 27.33 -4.60
N VAL A 407 -4.42 27.82 -3.89
CA VAL A 407 -3.65 27.00 -2.94
C VAL A 407 -4.55 26.45 -1.84
N ALA A 408 -5.37 27.29 -1.21
CA ALA A 408 -6.29 26.88 -0.15
C ALA A 408 -7.29 25.82 -0.62
N ALA A 409 -7.83 25.97 -1.84
CA ALA A 409 -8.73 24.97 -2.43
C ALA A 409 -8.04 23.62 -2.66
N ILE A 410 -6.81 23.64 -3.19
CA ILE A 410 -6.01 22.43 -3.40
C ILE A 410 -5.69 21.76 -2.05
N THR A 411 -5.32 22.54 -1.03
CA THR A 411 -5.07 22.02 0.32
C THR A 411 -6.33 21.36 0.90
N CYS A 412 -7.52 21.97 0.75
CA CYS A 412 -8.77 21.35 1.20
C CYS A 412 -9.05 20.00 0.50
N ILE A 413 -8.70 19.85 -0.79
CA ILE A 413 -8.79 18.56 -1.50
C ILE A 413 -7.82 17.54 -0.89
N GLN A 414 -6.61 17.97 -0.53
CA GLN A 414 -5.64 17.12 0.18
C GLN A 414 -6.18 16.66 1.53
N ASP A 415 -6.75 17.55 2.34
CA ASP A 415 -7.28 17.22 3.65
C ASP A 415 -8.49 16.27 3.54
N LEU A 416 -9.36 16.49 2.56
CA LEU A 416 -10.46 15.55 2.26
C LEU A 416 -9.93 14.14 1.95
N CYS A 417 -8.80 14.03 1.25
CA CYS A 417 -8.18 12.74 0.98
C CYS A 417 -7.68 12.06 2.26
N GLN A 418 -7.15 12.83 3.21
CA GLN A 418 -6.66 12.31 4.49
C GLN A 418 -7.82 11.91 5.41
N ALA A 419 -8.90 12.70 5.40
CA ALA A 419 -10.12 12.43 6.16
C ALA A 419 -10.88 11.19 5.65
N ASP A 420 -11.10 11.06 4.33
CA ASP A 420 -11.80 9.93 3.72
C ASP A 420 -11.30 9.62 2.30
N SER A 421 -10.16 8.91 2.24
CA SER A 421 -9.54 8.48 0.99
C SER A 421 -10.46 7.60 0.12
N LYS A 422 -11.37 6.82 0.73
CA LYS A 422 -12.24 5.88 0.01
C LYS A 422 -13.32 6.63 -0.77
N SER A 423 -14.01 7.56 -0.13
CA SER A 423 -15.03 8.38 -0.79
C SER A 423 -14.42 9.30 -1.83
N LEU A 424 -13.23 9.87 -1.56
CA LEU A 424 -12.52 10.70 -2.53
C LEU A 424 -12.09 9.91 -3.78
N SER A 425 -11.68 8.64 -3.62
CA SER A 425 -11.29 7.77 -4.74
C SER A 425 -12.40 7.59 -5.78
N MET A 426 -13.66 7.72 -5.38
CA MET A 426 -14.81 7.67 -6.30
C MET A 426 -14.95 8.94 -7.16
N GLN A 427 -14.33 10.06 -6.75
CA GLN A 427 -14.40 11.36 -7.43
C GLN A 427 -13.16 11.67 -8.30
N TRP A 428 -12.26 10.70 -8.47
CA TRP A 428 -11.00 10.91 -9.20
C TRP A 428 -11.18 11.36 -10.65
N SER A 429 -12.24 10.95 -11.34
CA SER A 429 -12.54 11.42 -12.70
C SER A 429 -12.80 12.93 -12.79
N LEU A 430 -13.14 13.59 -11.68
CA LEU A 430 -13.32 15.05 -11.60
C LEU A 430 -12.02 15.78 -11.25
N LEU A 431 -11.12 15.13 -10.51
CA LEU A 431 -9.89 15.74 -9.98
C LEU A 431 -8.64 15.44 -10.81
N LEU A 432 -8.64 14.34 -11.56
CA LEU A 432 -7.50 13.81 -12.31
C LEU A 432 -7.79 13.81 -13.83
N PRO A 433 -6.75 13.85 -14.68
CA PRO A 433 -6.93 13.99 -16.12
C PRO A 433 -7.58 12.74 -16.73
N THR A 434 -8.67 12.91 -17.47
CA THR A 434 -9.32 11.84 -18.26
C THR A 434 -9.09 11.99 -19.77
N SER A 435 -8.41 13.06 -20.16
CA SER A 435 -8.05 13.47 -21.52
C SER A 435 -6.59 13.92 -21.56
N ASP A 436 -6.06 14.20 -22.76
CA ASP A 436 -4.68 14.64 -22.99
C ASP A 436 -4.23 15.71 -21.97
N ALA A 437 -3.35 15.33 -21.05
CA ALA A 437 -2.88 16.18 -19.97
C ALA A 437 -2.06 17.38 -20.46
N LEU A 438 -1.41 17.27 -21.63
CA LEU A 438 -0.54 18.32 -22.17
C LEU A 438 -1.33 19.40 -22.93
N GLN A 439 -2.61 19.16 -23.21
CA GLN A 439 -3.51 20.15 -23.80
C GLN A 439 -4.19 20.97 -22.70
N ALA A 440 -3.89 22.26 -22.63
CA ALA A 440 -4.54 23.16 -21.69
C ALA A 440 -6.03 23.32 -22.04
N ARG A 441 -6.91 22.78 -21.18
CA ARG A 441 -8.36 22.92 -21.29
C ARG A 441 -8.86 23.74 -20.11
N MET A 442 -9.20 25.01 -20.36
CA MET A 442 -9.65 25.96 -19.33
C MET A 442 -10.89 25.49 -18.56
N HIS A 443 -11.79 24.73 -19.22
CA HIS A 443 -13.05 24.28 -18.64
C HIS A 443 -13.00 22.89 -18.00
N ASP A 444 -11.83 22.24 -18.02
CA ASP A 444 -11.64 20.88 -17.49
C ASP A 444 -10.48 20.86 -16.49
N ALA A 445 -10.59 21.71 -15.47
CA ALA A 445 -9.56 21.88 -14.46
C ALA A 445 -9.40 20.61 -13.61
N THR A 446 -8.15 20.19 -13.46
CA THR A 446 -7.70 19.04 -12.67
C THR A 446 -6.44 19.41 -11.89
N LEU A 447 -6.08 18.62 -10.88
CA LEU A 447 -4.81 18.78 -10.17
C LEU A 447 -3.63 18.76 -11.14
N MET A 448 -3.70 17.92 -12.18
CA MET A 448 -2.64 17.84 -13.19
C MET A 448 -2.52 19.14 -14.00
N THR A 449 -3.63 19.79 -14.34
CA THR A 449 -3.58 21.10 -14.99
C THR A 449 -2.98 22.18 -14.09
N CYS A 450 -3.26 22.18 -12.78
CA CYS A 450 -2.61 23.09 -11.83
C CYS A 450 -1.11 22.82 -11.77
N LEU A 451 -0.69 21.56 -11.73
CA LEU A 451 0.71 21.17 -11.69
C LEU A 451 1.47 21.58 -12.97
N LEU A 452 0.85 21.42 -14.14
CA LEU A 452 1.42 21.69 -15.46
C LEU A 452 1.37 23.15 -15.90
N PHE A 453 0.36 23.92 -15.49
CA PHE A 453 0.06 25.20 -16.14
C PHE A 453 -0.09 26.37 -15.17
N ASP A 454 -0.22 26.15 -13.85
CA ASP A 454 -0.36 27.26 -12.90
C ASP A 454 0.90 28.14 -12.91
N PRO A 455 0.76 29.48 -12.99
CA PRO A 455 1.91 30.38 -12.90
C PRO A 455 2.54 30.46 -11.51
N CYS A 456 1.80 30.12 -10.45
CA CYS A 456 2.24 30.19 -9.06
C CYS A 456 2.88 28.86 -8.63
N LEU A 457 4.17 28.90 -8.26
CA LEU A 457 4.90 27.73 -7.78
C LEU A 457 4.27 27.11 -6.52
N LYS A 458 3.69 27.92 -5.61
CA LYS A 458 3.01 27.40 -4.42
C LYS A 458 1.79 26.55 -4.79
N ALA A 459 1.01 26.96 -5.78
CA ALA A 459 -0.13 26.18 -6.28
C ALA A 459 0.30 24.88 -6.97
N ARG A 460 1.39 24.91 -7.76
CA ARG A 460 2.00 23.72 -8.35
C ARG A 460 2.49 22.73 -7.28
N MET A 461 3.17 23.23 -6.25
CA MET A 461 3.64 22.42 -5.12
C MET A 461 2.48 21.83 -4.31
N ALA A 462 1.43 22.62 -4.03
CA ALA A 462 0.23 22.13 -3.36
C ALA A 462 -0.45 21.01 -4.16
N SER A 463 -0.55 21.16 -5.49
CA SER A 463 -1.09 20.12 -6.37
C SER A 463 -0.23 18.86 -6.34
N ALA A 464 1.10 19.01 -6.39
CA ALA A 464 2.02 17.87 -6.30
C ALA A 464 1.87 17.12 -4.97
N THR A 465 1.82 17.83 -3.84
CA THR A 465 1.61 17.20 -2.51
C THR A 465 0.25 16.53 -2.42
N THR A 466 -0.80 17.13 -2.98
CA THR A 466 -2.14 16.53 -3.05
C THR A 466 -2.13 15.23 -3.83
N LEU A 467 -1.47 15.19 -5.00
CA LEU A 467 -1.31 13.95 -5.79
C LEU A 467 -0.54 12.89 -5.01
N VAL A 468 0.52 13.26 -4.27
CA VAL A 468 1.22 12.32 -3.38
C VAL A 468 0.24 11.72 -2.37
N THR A 469 -0.54 12.54 -1.66
CA THR A 469 -1.51 12.07 -0.66
C THR A 469 -2.60 11.20 -1.26
N MET A 470 -3.11 11.54 -2.45
CA MET A 470 -4.14 10.74 -3.13
C MET A 470 -3.65 9.37 -3.57
N MET A 471 -2.37 9.26 -3.92
CA MET A 471 -1.78 8.02 -4.44
C MET A 471 -1.11 7.15 -3.37
N ASP A 472 -0.96 7.65 -2.14
CA ASP A 472 -0.39 6.92 -1.02
C ASP A 472 -1.45 6.07 -0.30
N GLY A 473 -1.05 4.93 0.27
CA GLY A 473 -1.93 4.07 1.07
C GLY A 473 -2.95 3.22 0.30
N LEU A 474 -4.15 3.03 0.88
CA LEU A 474 -5.17 2.06 0.44
C LEU A 474 -5.80 2.39 -0.93
N SER A 475 -5.74 3.65 -1.36
CA SER A 475 -6.25 4.11 -2.66
C SER A 475 -5.48 3.50 -3.84
N SER A 476 -4.20 3.18 -3.66
CA SER A 476 -3.37 2.50 -4.67
C SER A 476 -3.89 1.11 -5.06
N ILE A 477 -4.62 0.43 -4.16
CA ILE A 477 -5.23 -0.87 -4.44
C ILE A 477 -6.36 -0.74 -5.48
N PHE A 478 -7.08 0.38 -5.47
CA PHE A 478 -8.15 0.66 -6.43
C PHE A 478 -7.61 0.82 -7.86
N LEU A 479 -6.37 1.32 -8.00
CA LEU A 479 -5.68 1.46 -9.28
C LEU A 479 -5.28 0.12 -9.92
N GLN A 480 -5.19 -0.97 -9.15
CA GLN A 480 -4.82 -2.29 -9.68
C GLN A 480 -5.88 -2.89 -10.62
N VAL A 481 -7.11 -2.34 -10.62
CA VAL A 481 -8.19 -2.73 -11.52
C VAL A 481 -8.12 -1.97 -12.85
N ALA A 482 -7.24 -0.96 -12.97
CA ALA A 482 -7.09 -0.17 -14.19
C ALA A 482 -6.72 -1.04 -15.39
N GLU A 483 -7.31 -0.71 -16.54
CA GLU A 483 -7.09 -1.42 -17.79
C GLU A 483 -7.16 -0.41 -18.94
N TYR A 484 -6.11 -0.37 -19.77
CA TYR A 484 -6.13 0.42 -20.99
C TYR A 484 -6.84 -0.35 -22.11
N LYS A 485 -7.85 0.29 -22.72
CA LYS A 485 -8.50 -0.19 -23.95
C LYS A 485 -8.46 0.92 -24.98
N GLU A 486 -8.07 0.58 -26.20
CA GLU A 486 -8.02 1.53 -27.31
C GLU A 486 -9.41 2.14 -27.58
N SER A 487 -9.42 3.45 -27.84
CA SER A 487 -10.62 4.30 -27.88
C SER A 487 -11.68 3.89 -28.92
N ASN A 488 -11.31 3.12 -29.94
CA ASN A 488 -12.19 2.76 -31.05
C ASN A 488 -13.24 1.69 -30.70
N LYS A 489 -13.30 1.22 -29.45
CA LYS A 489 -14.21 0.15 -28.99
C LYS A 489 -15.25 0.59 -27.95
N PHE A 490 -15.37 1.87 -27.64
CA PHE A 490 -16.34 2.32 -26.64
C PHE A 490 -17.70 2.67 -27.27
N GLY A 491 -18.76 2.06 -26.75
CA GLY A 491 -20.11 2.63 -26.83
C GLY A 491 -20.25 3.85 -25.90
N SER A 492 -21.47 4.34 -25.68
CA SER A 492 -21.77 5.51 -24.83
C SER A 492 -21.41 5.37 -23.34
N PHE A 493 -20.96 4.18 -22.90
CA PHE A 493 -20.58 3.90 -21.51
C PHE A 493 -19.10 3.49 -21.40
N MET A 494 -18.34 4.18 -20.54
CA MET A 494 -16.96 3.84 -20.21
C MET A 494 -16.90 3.15 -18.84
N ALA A 495 -16.37 1.92 -18.81
CA ALA A 495 -16.19 1.18 -17.56
C ALA A 495 -15.19 1.88 -16.63
N LEU A 496 -15.37 1.72 -15.32
CA LEU A 496 -14.50 2.30 -14.29
C LEU A 496 -13.02 1.91 -14.50
N SER A 497 -12.73 0.64 -14.80
CA SER A 497 -11.36 0.16 -15.09
C SER A 497 -10.71 0.92 -16.25
N SER A 498 -11.48 1.21 -17.31
CA SER A 498 -11.02 1.99 -18.46
C SER A 498 -10.82 3.46 -18.15
N SER A 499 -11.68 4.04 -17.29
CA SER A 499 -11.49 5.42 -16.81
C SER A 499 -10.21 5.55 -16.00
N LEU A 500 -9.97 4.61 -15.07
CA LEU A 500 -8.74 4.58 -14.26
C LEU A 500 -7.49 4.36 -15.12
N GLY A 501 -7.58 3.50 -16.15
CA GLY A 501 -6.50 3.29 -17.12
C GLY A 501 -6.13 4.57 -17.86
N LYS A 502 -7.12 5.37 -18.30
CA LYS A 502 -6.86 6.69 -18.91
C LYS A 502 -6.23 7.67 -17.93
N ILE A 503 -6.73 7.73 -16.70
CA ILE A 503 -6.16 8.58 -15.64
C ILE A 503 -4.69 8.27 -15.41
N LEU A 504 -4.35 6.98 -15.25
CA LEU A 504 -2.96 6.57 -15.07
C LEU A 504 -2.09 6.96 -16.27
N LEU A 505 -2.56 6.72 -17.49
CA LEU A 505 -1.80 7.06 -18.70
C LEU A 505 -1.50 8.56 -18.78
N GLU A 506 -2.50 9.41 -18.55
CA GLU A 506 -2.36 10.86 -18.67
C GLU A 506 -1.56 11.47 -17.51
N LEU A 507 -1.67 10.91 -16.30
CA LEU A 507 -0.79 11.27 -15.18
C LEU A 507 0.68 10.98 -15.51
N HIS A 508 0.99 9.78 -16.02
CA HIS A 508 2.35 9.47 -16.46
C HIS A 508 2.83 10.47 -17.52
N ARG A 509 2.02 10.70 -18.57
CA ARG A 509 2.40 11.57 -19.68
C ARG A 509 2.75 12.99 -19.21
N GLY A 510 1.91 13.61 -18.40
CA GLY A 510 2.20 14.96 -17.92
C GLY A 510 3.33 15.01 -16.88
N LEU A 511 3.52 13.98 -16.05
CA LEU A 511 4.60 13.95 -15.07
C LEU A 511 5.96 13.73 -15.72
N LEU A 512 6.06 12.84 -16.71
CA LEU A 512 7.30 12.63 -17.46
C LEU A 512 7.72 13.92 -18.18
N TYR A 513 6.76 14.63 -18.78
CA TYR A 513 7.01 15.96 -19.36
C TYR A 513 7.58 16.94 -18.32
N LEU A 514 7.03 16.99 -17.11
CA LEU A 514 7.53 17.86 -16.05
C LEU A 514 8.90 17.45 -15.53
N ILE A 515 9.16 16.16 -15.36
CA ILE A 515 10.46 15.64 -14.88
C ILE A 515 11.59 16.06 -15.82
N GLU A 516 11.34 16.06 -17.14
CA GLU A 516 12.31 16.50 -18.15
C GLU A 516 12.58 18.01 -18.11
N HIS A 517 11.56 18.83 -17.86
CA HIS A 517 11.64 20.28 -18.05
C HIS A 517 11.74 21.12 -16.76
N GLU A 518 11.46 20.55 -15.59
CA GLU A 518 11.39 21.30 -14.33
C GLU A 518 12.79 21.71 -13.82
N ALA A 519 12.90 22.97 -13.39
CA ALA A 519 14.13 23.54 -12.86
C ALA A 519 14.13 23.63 -11.32
N HIS A 520 12.96 23.72 -10.70
CA HIS A 520 12.84 23.90 -9.25
C HIS A 520 13.05 22.58 -8.49
N THR A 521 14.08 22.54 -7.64
CA THR A 521 14.54 21.32 -6.94
C THR A 521 13.48 20.73 -6.00
N LYS A 522 12.79 21.55 -5.20
CA LYS A 522 11.75 21.06 -4.28
C LYS A 522 10.56 20.44 -5.03
N LEU A 523 10.18 21.03 -6.17
CA LEU A 523 9.09 20.50 -6.99
C LEU A 523 9.51 19.20 -7.67
N LEU A 524 10.73 19.15 -8.21
CA LEU A 524 11.29 17.93 -8.80
C LEU A 524 11.35 16.77 -7.80
N ALA A 525 11.69 17.03 -6.54
CA ALA A 525 11.62 16.01 -5.48
C ALA A 525 10.20 15.45 -5.30
N LEU A 526 9.18 16.31 -5.31
CA LEU A 526 7.78 15.90 -5.26
C LEU A 526 7.38 15.10 -6.52
N LEU A 527 7.82 15.51 -7.72
CA LEU A 527 7.57 14.78 -8.96
C LEU A 527 8.15 13.35 -8.91
N PHE A 528 9.36 13.17 -8.39
CA PHE A 528 9.94 11.84 -8.17
C PHE A 528 9.15 11.02 -7.15
N ARG A 529 8.61 11.64 -6.10
CA ARG A 529 7.73 10.95 -5.16
C ARG A 529 6.42 10.49 -5.83
N ILE A 530 5.82 11.33 -6.67
CA ILE A 530 4.58 10.98 -7.40
C ILE A 530 4.83 9.84 -8.38
N ILE A 531 5.88 9.92 -9.22
CA ILE A 531 6.16 8.86 -10.21
C ILE A 531 6.49 7.52 -9.53
N LYS A 532 7.16 7.54 -8.36
CA LYS A 532 7.40 6.33 -7.56
C LYS A 532 6.08 5.65 -7.13
N LEU A 533 5.11 6.44 -6.68
CA LEU A 533 3.77 5.93 -6.32
C LEU A 533 3.01 5.42 -7.55
N LEU A 534 3.12 6.11 -8.69
CA LEU A 534 2.53 5.67 -9.96
C LEU A 534 3.09 4.34 -10.44
N ILE A 535 4.42 4.18 -10.46
CA ILE A 535 5.05 2.92 -10.88
C ILE A 535 4.57 1.76 -9.99
N SER A 536 4.45 1.99 -8.68
CA SER A 536 3.98 0.96 -7.73
C SER A 536 2.50 0.60 -7.92
N SER A 537 1.68 1.56 -8.33
CA SER A 537 0.21 1.41 -8.38
C SER A 537 -0.32 0.99 -9.76
N THR A 538 0.55 0.95 -10.78
CA THR A 538 0.13 0.75 -12.17
C THR A 538 0.26 -0.71 -12.59
N PRO A 539 -0.84 -1.38 -13.00
CA PRO A 539 -0.77 -2.73 -13.55
C PRO A 539 -0.24 -2.70 -14.99
N TYR A 540 1.08 -2.56 -15.16
CA TYR A 540 1.71 -2.37 -16.48
C TYR A 540 1.37 -3.45 -17.52
N SER A 541 1.06 -4.68 -17.09
CA SER A 541 0.60 -5.76 -17.99
C SER A 541 -0.74 -5.48 -18.67
N ARG A 542 -1.52 -4.52 -18.16
CA ARG A 542 -2.83 -4.08 -18.70
C ARG A 542 -2.78 -2.67 -19.28
N MET A 543 -1.59 -2.07 -19.38
CA MET A 543 -1.37 -0.72 -19.89
C MET A 543 -0.69 -0.77 -21.27
N PRO A 544 -0.56 0.36 -22.00
CA PRO A 544 0.19 0.36 -23.24
C PRO A 544 1.62 -0.16 -23.02
N PRO A 545 2.12 -1.09 -23.85
CA PRO A 545 3.39 -1.77 -23.57
C PRO A 545 4.57 -0.80 -23.51
N ASN A 546 4.54 0.26 -24.32
CA ASN A 546 5.59 1.30 -24.38
C ASN A 546 5.62 2.24 -23.17
N LEU A 547 4.64 2.18 -22.25
CA LEU A 547 4.54 3.13 -21.15
C LEU A 547 5.71 2.98 -20.15
N LEU A 548 6.03 1.75 -19.74
CA LEU A 548 7.12 1.50 -18.79
C LEU A 548 8.51 1.83 -19.39
N PRO A 549 8.84 1.43 -20.65
CA PRO A 549 10.07 1.90 -21.32
C PRO A 549 10.19 3.41 -21.44
N LEU A 550 9.08 4.12 -21.66
CA LEU A 550 9.08 5.58 -21.69
C LEU A 550 9.45 6.16 -20.31
N VAL A 551 8.88 5.62 -19.23
CA VAL A 551 9.24 6.02 -17.86
C VAL A 551 10.73 5.82 -17.59
N VAL A 552 11.26 4.64 -17.92
CA VAL A 552 12.69 4.32 -17.75
C VAL A 552 13.58 5.28 -18.53
N THR A 553 13.22 5.57 -19.78
CA THR A 553 14.00 6.45 -20.67
C THR A 553 13.97 7.90 -20.18
N SER A 554 12.80 8.46 -19.87
CA SER A 554 12.67 9.84 -19.37
C SER A 554 13.40 10.06 -18.04
N ILE A 555 13.35 9.09 -17.12
CA ILE A 555 14.10 9.17 -15.85
C ILE A 555 15.61 9.11 -16.13
N ARG A 556 16.07 8.20 -17.01
CA ARG A 556 17.48 8.11 -17.39
C ARG A 556 18.00 9.42 -18.00
N THR A 557 17.29 9.96 -19.00
CA THR A 557 17.65 11.25 -19.62
C THR A 557 17.73 12.36 -18.57
N ARG A 558 16.80 12.39 -17.60
CA ARG A 558 16.85 13.36 -16.52
C ARG A 558 18.07 13.17 -15.60
N ILE A 559 18.50 11.93 -15.37
CA ILE A 559 19.71 11.62 -14.61
C ILE A 559 20.95 12.16 -15.34
N GLU A 560 21.08 11.84 -16.63
CA GLU A 560 22.22 12.22 -17.48
C GLU A 560 22.33 13.75 -17.66
N GLU A 561 21.22 14.45 -17.90
CA GLU A 561 21.24 15.89 -18.20
C GLU A 561 21.14 16.79 -16.95
N GLY A 562 20.46 16.33 -15.89
CA GLY A 562 19.97 17.19 -14.81
C GLY A 562 20.88 17.33 -13.58
N PHE A 563 21.77 16.36 -13.34
CA PHE A 563 22.49 16.23 -12.07
C PHE A 563 24.01 16.07 -12.26
N TRP A 564 24.67 17.12 -12.77
CA TRP A 564 26.13 17.20 -12.69
C TRP A 564 26.57 17.27 -11.22
N LEU A 565 27.47 16.36 -10.80
CA LEU A 565 27.94 16.16 -9.41
C LEU A 565 28.23 17.51 -8.70
N LYS A 566 27.26 18.02 -7.95
CA LYS A 566 27.41 19.04 -6.91
C LYS A 566 26.61 18.60 -5.69
N SER A 567 27.24 18.64 -4.52
CA SER A 567 26.78 18.06 -3.23
C SER A 567 25.29 18.28 -2.91
N GLU A 568 24.74 19.46 -3.25
CA GLU A 568 23.35 19.85 -2.96
C GLU A 568 22.26 19.05 -3.70
N ARG A 569 22.60 18.35 -4.80
CA ARG A 569 21.62 17.58 -5.60
C ARG A 569 21.69 16.06 -5.40
N SER A 570 22.54 15.58 -4.48
CA SER A 570 22.71 14.15 -4.19
C SER A 570 21.40 13.44 -3.81
N GLY A 571 20.54 14.09 -3.01
CA GLY A 571 19.22 13.55 -2.64
C GLY A 571 18.26 13.40 -3.83
N LEU A 572 18.29 14.32 -4.81
CA LEU A 572 17.47 14.25 -6.02
C LEU A 572 17.94 13.13 -6.96
N LEU A 573 19.25 12.97 -7.10
CA LEU A 573 19.83 11.90 -7.89
C LEU A 573 19.51 10.52 -7.28
N ALA A 574 19.65 10.37 -5.96
CA ALA A 574 19.23 9.15 -5.28
C ALA A 574 17.73 8.85 -5.48
N ALA A 575 16.87 9.87 -5.41
CA ALA A 575 15.44 9.71 -5.67
C ALA A 575 15.16 9.29 -7.13
N ALA A 576 15.87 9.85 -8.10
CA ALA A 576 15.74 9.50 -9.52
C ALA A 576 16.17 8.05 -9.79
N ILE A 577 17.33 7.63 -9.26
CA ILE A 577 17.80 6.23 -9.35
C ILE A 577 16.82 5.30 -8.65
N GLY A 578 16.27 5.68 -7.49
CA GLY A 578 15.24 4.91 -6.80
C GLY A 578 13.96 4.72 -7.63
N CYS A 579 13.58 5.72 -8.45
CA CYS A 579 12.46 5.57 -9.40
C CYS A 579 12.80 4.60 -10.54
N LEU A 580 14.03 4.67 -11.06
CA LEU A 580 14.54 3.74 -12.08
C LEU A 580 14.58 2.29 -11.55
N THR A 581 15.12 2.08 -10.36
CA THR A 581 15.13 0.79 -9.65
C THR A 581 13.72 0.23 -9.50
N LEU A 582 12.76 1.06 -9.09
CA LEU A 582 11.37 0.63 -8.93
C LEU A 582 10.73 0.22 -10.28
N ALA A 583 11.02 0.95 -11.36
CA ALA A 583 10.56 0.60 -12.70
C ALA A 583 11.12 -0.76 -13.16
N LEU A 584 12.39 -1.04 -12.85
CA LEU A 584 13.02 -2.34 -13.14
C LEU A 584 12.46 -3.48 -12.28
N CYS A 585 12.02 -3.20 -11.04
CA CYS A 585 11.39 -4.16 -10.12
C CYS A 585 9.95 -4.57 -10.49
N THR A 586 9.32 -3.94 -11.49
CA THR A 586 7.92 -4.19 -11.85
C THR A 586 7.67 -5.67 -12.22
N SER A 587 6.53 -6.20 -11.78
CA SER A 587 6.12 -7.59 -12.01
C SER A 587 4.70 -7.63 -12.60
N PRO A 588 4.44 -8.38 -13.70
CA PRO A 588 5.41 -9.21 -14.45
C PRO A 588 6.48 -8.37 -15.18
N SER A 589 7.62 -9.01 -15.51
CA SER A 589 8.73 -8.39 -16.22
C SER A 589 8.32 -7.95 -17.63
N SER A 590 8.85 -6.81 -18.09
CA SER A 590 8.49 -6.24 -19.39
C SER A 590 9.40 -6.72 -20.51
N ALA A 591 8.83 -7.37 -21.53
CA ALA A 591 9.55 -7.80 -22.72
C ALA A 591 10.28 -6.65 -23.44
N GLN A 592 9.72 -5.44 -23.41
CA GLN A 592 10.33 -4.27 -24.06
C GLN A 592 11.53 -3.71 -23.28
N ILE A 593 11.47 -3.74 -21.94
CA ILE A 593 12.63 -3.41 -21.10
C ILE A 593 13.74 -4.44 -21.31
N ARG A 594 13.38 -5.73 -21.39
CA ARG A 594 14.34 -6.79 -21.72
C ARG A 594 15.08 -6.49 -23.03
N ASN A 595 14.35 -6.17 -24.10
CA ASN A 595 14.95 -5.81 -25.38
C ASN A 595 15.87 -4.58 -25.26
N LEU A 596 15.43 -3.53 -24.57
CA LEU A 596 16.23 -2.32 -24.33
C LEU A 596 17.55 -2.64 -23.62
N LEU A 597 17.53 -3.48 -22.58
CA LEU A 597 18.73 -3.88 -21.85
C LEU A 597 19.63 -4.82 -22.68
N CYS A 598 19.04 -5.75 -23.44
CA CYS A 598 19.79 -6.64 -24.34
C CYS A 598 20.46 -5.86 -25.48
N ASP A 599 19.81 -4.84 -26.03
CA ASP A 599 20.37 -3.97 -27.07
C ASP A 599 21.54 -3.14 -26.51
N GLU A 600 21.41 -2.62 -25.29
CA GLU A 600 22.49 -1.90 -24.59
C GLU A 600 23.74 -2.77 -24.40
N VAL A 601 23.55 -4.01 -23.94
CA VAL A 601 24.63 -4.99 -23.79
C VAL A 601 25.26 -5.34 -25.14
N SER A 602 24.45 -5.63 -26.16
CA SER A 602 24.92 -6.08 -27.47
C SER A 602 25.67 -4.99 -28.24
N SER A 603 25.37 -3.72 -27.96
CA SER A 603 26.02 -2.56 -28.60
C SER A 603 27.38 -2.18 -28.02
N GLY A 604 27.84 -2.86 -26.95
CA GLY A 604 29.14 -2.57 -26.31
C GLY A 604 29.17 -1.25 -25.53
N GLN A 605 28.02 -0.62 -25.30
CA GLN A 605 27.89 0.68 -24.62
C GLN A 605 28.34 0.64 -23.14
N ILE A 606 28.51 -0.55 -22.58
CA ILE A 606 29.01 -0.77 -21.21
C ILE A 606 30.53 -0.61 -21.13
N GLU A 607 31.26 -0.90 -22.22
CA GLU A 607 32.73 -0.85 -22.27
C GLU A 607 33.27 0.46 -22.88
N THR A 608 32.51 1.08 -23.79
CA THR A 608 32.93 2.32 -24.43
C THR A 608 32.65 3.54 -23.54
N GLU A 609 33.56 4.52 -23.49
CA GLU A 609 33.43 5.80 -22.75
C GLU A 609 32.18 6.65 -23.11
N LYS A 610 31.34 6.20 -24.06
CA LYS A 610 30.03 6.78 -24.35
C LYS A 610 28.98 6.24 -23.38
N LYS A 611 28.82 6.99 -22.28
CA LYS A 611 27.78 6.86 -21.26
C LYS A 611 26.38 7.06 -21.85
N SER A 612 25.80 6.04 -22.46
CA SER A 612 24.38 6.08 -22.85
C SER A 612 23.77 4.73 -22.58
N GLY A 613 22.91 4.62 -21.57
CA GLY A 613 22.34 3.33 -21.20
C GLY A 613 21.88 3.23 -19.75
N VAL A 614 20.88 2.39 -19.49
CA VAL A 614 20.33 2.16 -18.14
C VAL A 614 21.36 1.42 -17.28
N LEU A 615 21.97 0.35 -17.80
CA LEU A 615 23.01 -0.42 -17.08
C LEU A 615 24.28 0.40 -16.93
N SER A 616 24.71 1.10 -17.98
CA SER A 616 25.86 2.02 -17.94
C SER A 616 25.72 3.06 -16.82
N THR A 617 24.54 3.70 -16.72
CA THR A 617 24.21 4.65 -15.66
C THR A 617 24.29 4.00 -14.27
N LEU A 618 23.70 2.82 -14.09
CA LEU A 618 23.71 2.12 -12.80
C LEU A 618 25.12 1.68 -12.39
N PHE A 619 25.93 1.18 -13.33
CA PHE A 619 27.31 0.81 -13.07
C PHE A 619 28.16 2.02 -12.69
N GLU A 620 28.05 3.14 -13.42
CA GLU A 620 28.76 4.38 -13.08
C GLU A 620 28.47 4.81 -11.63
N TYR A 621 27.19 4.94 -11.26
CA TYR A 621 26.81 5.38 -9.91
C TYR A 621 27.09 4.36 -8.81
N SER A 622 27.21 3.07 -9.14
CA SER A 622 27.62 2.04 -8.19
C SER A 622 29.10 2.13 -7.79
N THR A 623 29.95 2.70 -8.65
CA THR A 623 31.38 2.91 -8.37
C THR A 623 31.69 4.20 -7.62
N GLN A 624 30.71 5.09 -7.50
CA GLN A 624 30.90 6.43 -6.95
C GLN A 624 31.01 6.40 -5.41
N SER A 625 32.24 6.36 -4.90
CA SER A 625 32.54 6.33 -3.46
C SER A 625 32.20 7.64 -2.71
N SER A 626 31.96 8.74 -3.41
CA SER A 626 31.68 10.05 -2.80
C SER A 626 30.27 10.19 -2.22
N CYS A 627 29.31 9.33 -2.59
CA CYS A 627 27.96 9.34 -2.03
C CYS A 627 27.38 7.92 -1.90
N LEU A 628 27.50 7.34 -0.71
CA LEU A 628 27.09 5.97 -0.43
C LEU A 628 25.58 5.73 -0.64
N THR A 629 24.72 6.74 -0.46
CA THR A 629 23.27 6.61 -0.73
C THR A 629 22.99 6.39 -2.22
N ILE A 630 23.71 7.09 -3.10
CA ILE A 630 23.58 6.91 -4.56
C ILE A 630 24.08 5.52 -4.96
N CYS A 631 25.23 5.10 -4.42
CA CYS A 631 25.78 3.77 -4.63
C CYS A 631 24.79 2.68 -4.20
N LEU A 632 24.13 2.82 -3.04
CA LEU A 632 23.11 1.89 -2.55
C LEU A 632 21.91 1.75 -3.50
N GLU A 633 21.35 2.87 -3.96
CA GLU A 633 20.21 2.87 -4.89
C GLU A 633 20.59 2.26 -6.24
N ALA A 634 21.81 2.53 -6.73
CA ALA A 634 22.31 1.97 -7.98
C ALA A 634 22.52 0.44 -7.88
N LEU A 635 23.11 -0.06 -6.79
CA LEU A 635 23.27 -1.50 -6.54
C LEU A 635 21.91 -2.21 -6.44
N GLN A 636 20.91 -1.57 -5.81
CA GLN A 636 19.55 -2.10 -5.80
C GLN A 636 18.93 -2.16 -7.20
N GLY A 637 19.20 -1.15 -8.04
CA GLY A 637 18.80 -1.13 -9.45
C GLY A 637 19.43 -2.28 -10.26
N LEU A 638 20.74 -2.52 -10.09
CA LEU A 638 21.42 -3.66 -10.72
C LEU A 638 20.84 -4.99 -10.28
N LYS A 639 20.62 -5.17 -8.97
CA LYS A 639 19.97 -6.37 -8.43
C LYS A 639 18.58 -6.59 -9.06
N ALA A 640 17.77 -5.54 -9.16
CA ALA A 640 16.44 -5.60 -9.75
C ALA A 640 16.50 -6.00 -11.24
N ALA A 641 17.43 -5.41 -12.00
CA ALA A 641 17.64 -5.74 -13.40
C ALA A 641 18.01 -7.23 -13.57
N PHE A 642 18.94 -7.75 -12.77
CA PHE A 642 19.38 -9.15 -12.87
C PHE A 642 18.30 -10.14 -12.43
N HIS A 643 17.50 -9.78 -11.44
CA HIS A 643 16.38 -10.60 -10.98
C HIS A 643 15.28 -10.72 -12.06
N ASN A 644 14.90 -9.60 -12.68
CA ASN A 644 13.79 -9.58 -13.64
C ASN A 644 14.20 -9.88 -15.09
N TYR A 645 15.48 -9.73 -15.42
CA TYR A 645 16.04 -9.89 -16.77
C TYR A 645 17.35 -10.69 -16.74
N PRO A 646 17.34 -11.97 -16.31
CA PRO A 646 18.54 -12.77 -16.05
C PRO A 646 19.46 -12.94 -17.29
N ASN A 647 18.92 -12.84 -18.50
CA ASN A 647 19.65 -13.03 -19.76
C ASN A 647 20.81 -12.04 -19.97
N ILE A 648 20.78 -10.87 -19.32
CA ILE A 648 21.80 -9.84 -19.49
C ILE A 648 23.04 -10.09 -18.63
N VAL A 649 22.93 -10.92 -17.60
CA VAL A 649 23.95 -11.03 -16.54
C VAL A 649 25.27 -11.60 -17.07
N THR A 650 25.22 -12.62 -17.94
CA THR A 650 26.41 -13.25 -18.51
C THR A 650 27.31 -12.24 -19.23
N ALA A 651 26.72 -11.29 -19.94
CA ALA A 651 27.44 -10.28 -20.70
C ALA A 651 27.92 -9.10 -19.85
N CYS A 652 27.37 -8.91 -18.64
CA CYS A 652 27.81 -7.88 -17.70
C CYS A 652 28.73 -8.42 -16.58
N TRP A 653 29.11 -9.70 -16.63
CA TRP A 653 29.76 -10.37 -15.51
C TRP A 653 31.08 -9.71 -15.09
N GLU A 654 31.92 -9.32 -16.05
CA GLU A 654 33.21 -8.69 -15.76
C GLU A 654 33.04 -7.39 -14.96
N GLN A 655 32.10 -6.54 -15.36
CA GLN A 655 31.79 -5.29 -14.67
C GLN A 655 31.21 -5.58 -13.27
N ILE A 656 30.30 -6.54 -13.16
CA ILE A 656 29.72 -6.96 -11.86
C ILE A 656 30.83 -7.40 -10.91
N SER A 657 31.70 -8.32 -11.35
CA SER A 657 32.81 -8.84 -10.55
C SER A 657 33.79 -7.73 -10.15
N ALA A 658 34.15 -6.82 -11.06
CA ALA A 658 35.05 -5.72 -10.76
C ALA A 658 34.48 -4.77 -9.69
N ILE A 659 33.21 -4.38 -9.80
CA ILE A 659 32.55 -3.46 -8.88
C ILE A 659 32.41 -4.10 -7.49
N VAL A 660 31.95 -5.34 -7.44
CA VAL A 660 31.79 -6.08 -6.18
C VAL A 660 33.15 -6.23 -5.49
N TYR A 661 34.20 -6.60 -6.22
CA TYR A 661 35.55 -6.70 -5.67
C TYR A 661 36.05 -5.36 -5.11
N HIS A 662 35.86 -4.28 -5.87
CA HIS A 662 36.31 -2.95 -5.47
C HIS A 662 35.62 -2.46 -4.18
N LEU A 663 34.30 -2.66 -4.09
CA LEU A 663 33.52 -2.28 -2.90
C LEU A 663 33.86 -3.13 -1.68
N ILE A 664 34.07 -4.44 -1.85
CA ILE A 664 34.50 -5.34 -0.76
C ILE A 664 35.90 -4.97 -0.29
N SER A 665 36.84 -4.79 -1.23
CA SER A 665 38.25 -4.53 -0.92
C SER A 665 38.43 -3.18 -0.21
N THR A 666 37.87 -2.10 -0.77
CA THR A 666 38.02 -0.74 -0.22
C THR A 666 37.47 -0.63 1.20
N MET A 667 36.36 -1.30 1.50
CA MET A 667 35.68 -1.20 2.80
C MET A 667 36.20 -2.21 3.84
N SER A 668 37.02 -3.19 3.45
CA SER A 668 37.63 -4.16 4.36
C SER A 668 38.91 -3.65 5.05
N PHE A 669 39.54 -2.58 4.55
CA PHE A 669 40.82 -2.05 5.06
C PHE A 669 40.67 -0.92 6.10
N GLU A 670 39.45 -0.48 6.44
CA GLU A 670 39.25 0.45 7.56
C GLU A 670 39.51 -0.28 8.89
N THR A 671 40.75 -0.21 9.34
CA THR A 671 41.20 -0.81 10.62
C THR A 671 40.38 -0.28 11.80
N PRO A 672 39.87 -1.16 12.69
CA PRO A 672 39.34 -0.70 13.97
C PRO A 672 40.53 -0.21 14.79
N SER A 673 40.65 1.10 14.99
CA SER A 673 41.57 1.63 15.98
C SER A 673 41.23 1.01 17.34
N ARG A 674 42.24 0.44 18.00
CA ARG A 674 42.18 -0.44 19.17
C ARG A 674 41.61 0.21 20.46
N GLN A 675 40.86 1.30 20.37
CA GLN A 675 40.35 2.09 21.50
C GLN A 675 38.91 2.57 21.30
N SER A 676 37.99 1.70 20.89
CA SER A 676 36.54 2.02 20.92
C SER A 676 35.69 0.84 21.36
N SER A 677 36.00 0.33 22.55
CA SER A 677 34.95 -0.25 23.39
C SER A 677 34.10 0.93 23.88
N GLU A 678 32.78 0.89 23.66
CA GLU A 678 31.74 1.75 24.25
C GLU A 678 31.21 3.00 23.50
N LEU A 679 31.53 3.23 22.23
CA LEU A 679 30.78 4.23 21.42
C LEU A 679 29.95 3.56 20.33
N VAL A 680 28.62 3.67 20.49
CA VAL A 680 27.58 3.36 19.50
C VAL A 680 28.06 3.74 18.09
N GLY A 681 28.02 2.76 17.18
CA GLY A 681 28.65 2.82 15.86
C GLY A 681 28.37 4.12 15.10
N SER A 682 29.44 4.70 14.54
CA SER A 682 29.31 5.91 13.72
C SER A 682 28.34 5.67 12.54
N PRO A 683 27.50 6.66 12.16
CA PRO A 683 26.56 6.52 11.04
C PRO A 683 27.23 6.09 9.73
N THR A 684 28.48 6.49 9.53
CA THR A 684 29.32 6.17 8.36
C THR A 684 29.68 4.68 8.28
N THR A 685 30.06 4.05 9.40
CA THR A 685 30.39 2.61 9.43
C THR A 685 29.17 1.76 9.07
N PHE A 686 27.98 2.16 9.51
CA PHE A 686 26.72 1.46 9.22
C PHE A 686 26.29 1.58 7.74
N ILE A 687 26.55 2.73 7.10
CA ILE A 687 26.24 2.92 5.68
C ILE A 687 27.24 2.14 4.81
N ASN A 688 28.53 2.10 5.17
CA ASN A 688 29.53 1.27 4.49
C ASN A 688 29.13 -0.21 4.51
N GLU A 689 28.70 -0.73 5.67
CA GLU A 689 28.21 -2.10 5.81
C GLU A 689 27.01 -2.40 4.88
N LYS A 690 26.05 -1.46 4.78
CA LYS A 690 24.91 -1.61 3.88
C LYS A 690 25.33 -1.69 2.41
N VAL A 691 26.34 -0.91 1.99
CA VAL A 691 26.85 -0.93 0.61
C VAL A 691 27.49 -2.28 0.30
N THR A 692 28.33 -2.79 1.20
CA THR A 692 28.94 -4.12 1.04
C THR A 692 27.88 -5.23 0.96
N ILE A 693 26.85 -5.18 1.81
CA ILE A 693 25.74 -6.14 1.75
C ILE A 693 24.96 -6.02 0.43
N ALA A 694 24.72 -4.80 -0.06
CA ALA A 694 24.05 -4.58 -1.34
C ALA A 694 24.88 -5.14 -2.50
N ALA A 695 26.20 -4.95 -2.50
CA ALA A 695 27.10 -5.53 -3.50
C ALA A 695 27.09 -7.07 -3.48
N ILE A 696 27.11 -7.69 -2.29
CA ILE A 696 27.01 -9.15 -2.16
C ILE A 696 25.64 -9.65 -2.66
N LYS A 697 24.56 -8.90 -2.43
CA LYS A 697 23.23 -9.25 -2.96
C LYS A 697 23.16 -9.14 -4.49
N VAL A 698 23.89 -8.20 -5.10
CA VAL A 698 24.04 -8.14 -6.56
C VAL A 698 24.79 -9.38 -7.06
N LEU A 699 25.88 -9.77 -6.39
CA LEU A 699 26.62 -10.99 -6.70
C LEU A 699 25.76 -12.26 -6.57
N ASP A 700 25.04 -12.42 -5.46
CA ASP A 700 24.11 -13.55 -5.22
C ASP A 700 23.05 -13.64 -6.34
N GLU A 701 22.40 -12.51 -6.66
CA GLU A 701 21.37 -12.48 -7.69
C GLU A 701 21.93 -12.80 -9.09
N ALA A 702 23.10 -12.25 -9.43
CA ALA A 702 23.79 -12.53 -10.69
C ALA A 702 24.17 -14.02 -10.81
N LEU A 703 24.71 -14.61 -9.76
CA LEU A 703 25.06 -16.03 -9.71
C LEU A 703 23.81 -16.92 -9.87
N ARG A 704 22.70 -16.58 -9.20
CA ARG A 704 21.41 -17.28 -9.37
C ARG A 704 20.88 -17.19 -10.80
N ALA A 705 20.96 -16.01 -11.41
CA ALA A 705 20.51 -15.73 -12.77
C ALA A 705 21.29 -16.55 -13.81
N ILE A 706 22.61 -16.61 -13.70
CA ILE A 706 23.44 -17.38 -14.65
C ILE A 706 23.29 -18.90 -14.41
N SER A 707 23.04 -19.32 -13.17
CA SER A 707 22.87 -20.74 -12.83
C SER A 707 21.52 -21.33 -13.22
N GLY A 708 20.58 -20.52 -13.72
CA GLY A 708 19.22 -20.99 -14.00
C GLY A 708 18.42 -21.33 -12.74
N PHE A 709 18.70 -20.69 -11.60
CA PHE A 709 18.07 -21.03 -10.31
C PHE A 709 16.56 -20.72 -10.30
N GLN A 710 15.71 -21.75 -10.27
CA GLN A 710 14.25 -21.59 -10.33
C GLN A 710 13.56 -21.50 -8.95
N GLY A 711 14.33 -21.67 -7.87
CA GLY A 711 13.85 -21.54 -6.50
C GLY A 711 14.11 -22.78 -5.66
N THR A 712 14.00 -22.64 -4.34
CA THR A 712 14.22 -23.77 -3.41
C THR A 712 13.03 -24.73 -3.32
N GLU A 713 11.88 -24.37 -3.90
CA GLU A 713 10.65 -25.20 -3.88
C GLU A 713 10.58 -26.18 -5.07
N ASP A 714 11.37 -25.97 -6.14
CA ASP A 714 11.43 -26.89 -7.29
C ASP A 714 12.15 -28.21 -6.98
N LEU A 715 12.90 -28.29 -5.88
CA LEU A 715 13.45 -29.58 -5.41
C LEU A 715 12.37 -30.53 -4.88
N SER A 716 11.17 -30.02 -4.57
CA SER A 716 10.02 -30.80 -4.06
C SER A 716 8.89 -31.01 -5.07
N ASP A 717 8.69 -30.12 -6.06
CA ASP A 717 7.54 -30.24 -6.98
C ASP A 717 7.73 -31.32 -8.05
N ASP A 718 8.96 -31.58 -8.52
CA ASP A 718 9.26 -32.73 -9.39
C ASP A 718 9.26 -34.07 -8.63
N LYS A 719 9.32 -34.03 -7.28
CA LYS A 719 9.37 -35.21 -6.40
C LYS A 719 8.05 -35.48 -5.65
N LEU A 720 7.06 -34.60 -5.79
CA LEU A 720 5.67 -34.80 -5.33
C LEU A 720 4.94 -35.93 -6.09
N MET A 721 5.63 -36.61 -7.02
CA MET A 721 5.24 -37.84 -7.71
C MET A 721 4.89 -39.00 -6.77
N ASP A 722 5.27 -38.92 -5.50
CA ASP A 722 5.29 -40.05 -4.57
C ASP A 722 4.04 -40.22 -3.69
N ILE A 723 3.21 -39.18 -3.51
CA ILE A 723 1.83 -39.38 -3.02
C ILE A 723 0.95 -39.44 -4.26
N PRO A 724 0.46 -40.63 -4.65
CA PRO A 724 -0.47 -40.73 -5.75
C PRO A 724 -1.61 -39.73 -5.53
N PHE A 725 -1.98 -38.97 -6.57
CA PHE A 725 -3.23 -38.20 -6.66
C PHE A 725 -3.25 -36.72 -6.24
N ALA A 726 -2.19 -36.12 -5.68
CA ALA A 726 -2.22 -34.70 -5.25
C ALA A 726 -1.85 -33.64 -6.32
N TYR A 727 -1.33 -34.06 -7.48
CA TYR A 727 -0.67 -33.20 -8.48
C TYR A 727 -1.59 -32.14 -9.11
N ASP A 728 -2.82 -32.51 -9.50
CA ASP A 728 -3.75 -31.63 -10.23
C ASP A 728 -4.24 -30.41 -9.43
N CYS A 729 -3.99 -30.39 -8.12
CA CYS A 729 -4.61 -29.48 -7.17
C CYS A 729 -3.65 -28.42 -6.60
N ILE A 730 -2.34 -28.61 -6.76
CA ILE A 730 -1.30 -27.74 -6.19
C ILE A 730 -0.56 -27.05 -7.33
N ARG A 731 -0.87 -25.75 -7.53
CA ARG A 731 -0.26 -24.93 -8.58
C ARG A 731 1.22 -24.72 -8.29
N THR A 732 2.06 -24.80 -9.32
CA THR A 732 3.43 -24.27 -9.32
C THR A 732 3.42 -22.81 -8.86
N LYS A 733 4.15 -22.51 -7.78
CA LYS A 733 4.31 -21.14 -7.30
C LYS A 733 5.59 -20.57 -7.88
N LYS A 734 5.51 -19.36 -8.43
CA LYS A 734 6.70 -18.56 -8.72
C LYS A 734 7.38 -18.22 -7.39
N VAL A 735 8.58 -18.76 -7.18
CA VAL A 735 9.36 -18.51 -5.97
C VAL A 735 9.95 -17.10 -6.06
N SER A 736 9.62 -16.21 -5.11
CA SER A 736 10.05 -14.81 -5.15
C SER A 736 11.56 -14.61 -5.04
N SER A 737 12.30 -15.62 -4.58
CA SER A 737 13.77 -15.59 -4.50
C SER A 737 14.46 -16.12 -5.75
N ALA A 738 13.70 -16.54 -6.76
CA ALA A 738 14.22 -17.03 -8.02
C ALA A 738 14.10 -15.93 -9.09
N PRO A 739 15.14 -15.70 -9.90
CA PRO A 739 15.05 -14.81 -11.06
C PRO A 739 13.86 -15.18 -11.97
N SER A 740 13.26 -14.18 -12.61
CA SER A 740 12.11 -14.40 -13.47
C SER A 740 12.52 -14.84 -14.87
N TYR A 741 12.69 -16.15 -15.05
CA TYR A 741 12.78 -16.74 -16.37
C TYR A 741 11.38 -16.77 -17.03
N ASP A 742 11.32 -16.44 -18.32
CA ASP A 742 10.05 -16.47 -19.07
C ASP A 742 9.58 -17.92 -19.24
N VAL A 743 8.32 -18.18 -18.87
CA VAL A 743 7.67 -19.50 -19.02
C VAL A 743 7.20 -19.73 -20.47
N GLU A 744 7.14 -18.69 -21.30
CA GLU A 744 6.59 -18.72 -22.66
C GLU A 744 7.46 -19.46 -23.70
N GLY A 745 8.62 -20.00 -23.30
CA GLY A 745 9.51 -20.80 -24.16
C GLY A 745 9.58 -22.29 -23.84
N LYS A 746 8.68 -22.86 -23.02
CA LYS A 746 8.72 -24.28 -22.61
C LYS A 746 8.23 -25.29 -23.67
N ASN A 747 8.13 -24.91 -24.95
CA ASN A 747 7.65 -25.83 -25.99
C ASN A 747 8.73 -26.66 -26.69
N ASP A 748 10.02 -26.43 -26.46
CA ASP A 748 11.08 -27.22 -27.10
C ASP A 748 12.31 -27.41 -26.20
N ILE A 749 12.14 -28.01 -25.01
CA ILE A 749 13.29 -28.58 -24.29
C ILE A 749 12.90 -29.94 -23.73
N ILE A 750 13.00 -30.96 -24.60
CA ILE A 750 13.57 -32.24 -24.16
C ILE A 750 14.82 -31.86 -23.38
N VAL A 751 14.90 -32.27 -22.11
CA VAL A 751 16.03 -32.01 -21.21
C VAL A 751 17.29 -32.62 -21.83
N ASN A 752 17.90 -31.86 -22.74
CA ASN A 752 19.24 -32.12 -23.22
C ASN A 752 20.16 -31.64 -22.11
N PHE A 753 20.90 -32.59 -21.54
CA PHE A 753 21.94 -32.46 -20.53
C PHE A 753 23.13 -31.56 -20.95
N GLU A 754 22.99 -30.74 -22.00
CA GLU A 754 24.03 -29.87 -22.57
C GLU A 754 24.04 -28.45 -21.97
N ALA A 755 23.08 -28.09 -21.10
CA ALA A 755 23.08 -26.81 -20.36
C ALA A 755 23.96 -26.83 -19.08
N CYS A 756 24.84 -27.83 -18.92
CA CYS A 756 25.64 -28.01 -17.70
C CYS A 756 26.75 -26.96 -17.52
N ASP A 757 27.10 -26.21 -18.57
CA ASP A 757 28.24 -25.28 -18.57
C ASP A 757 27.89 -23.81 -18.24
N SER A 758 26.61 -23.44 -18.12
CA SER A 758 26.25 -22.05 -17.85
C SER A 758 26.57 -21.65 -16.39
N GLY A 759 27.57 -20.80 -16.20
CA GLY A 759 27.85 -20.13 -14.91
C GLY A 759 29.00 -20.69 -14.07
N ILE A 760 29.61 -21.81 -14.45
CA ILE A 760 30.68 -22.43 -13.67
C ILE A 760 31.88 -21.50 -13.53
N GLN A 761 32.30 -20.86 -14.63
CA GLN A 761 33.44 -19.93 -14.63
C GLN A 761 33.20 -18.76 -13.67
N GLN A 762 31.99 -18.19 -13.70
CA GLN A 762 31.57 -17.08 -12.86
C GLN A 762 31.55 -17.48 -11.38
N TRP A 763 31.05 -18.68 -11.05
CA TRP A 763 31.13 -19.19 -9.69
C TRP A 763 32.57 -19.48 -9.23
N CYS A 764 33.41 -20.06 -10.09
CA CYS A 764 34.81 -20.28 -9.79
C CYS A 764 35.52 -18.97 -9.45
N GLU A 765 35.34 -17.93 -10.28
CA GLU A 765 35.87 -16.60 -10.01
C GLU A 765 35.31 -16.06 -8.68
N ALA A 766 34.01 -16.19 -8.42
CA ALA A 766 33.42 -15.69 -7.19
C ALA A 766 33.98 -16.39 -5.93
N ILE A 767 34.17 -17.71 -6.00
CA ILE A 767 34.75 -18.53 -4.92
C ILE A 767 36.22 -18.17 -4.67
N GLU A 768 36.99 -17.89 -5.72
CA GLU A 768 38.43 -17.61 -5.60
C GLU A 768 38.70 -16.15 -5.21
N LYS A 769 37.96 -15.20 -5.79
CA LYS A 769 38.21 -13.76 -5.71
C LYS A 769 37.42 -13.06 -4.60
N HIS A 770 36.13 -13.40 -4.43
CA HIS A 770 35.22 -12.66 -3.54
C HIS A 770 34.99 -13.38 -2.20
N MET A 771 34.66 -14.67 -2.22
CA MET A 771 34.26 -15.44 -1.03
C MET A 771 35.26 -15.37 0.15
N PRO A 772 36.59 -15.45 -0.06
CA PRO A 772 37.55 -15.42 1.05
C PRO A 772 37.51 -14.10 1.83
N LEU A 773 37.18 -12.98 1.16
CA LEU A 773 37.09 -11.66 1.79
C LEU A 773 35.81 -11.49 2.63
N ILE A 774 34.69 -12.07 2.17
CA ILE A 774 33.36 -11.84 2.76
C ILE A 774 32.91 -12.91 3.75
N LEU A 775 33.49 -14.12 3.73
CA LEU A 775 33.17 -15.19 4.69
C LEU A 775 33.79 -14.94 6.06
N CYS A 776 34.97 -14.29 6.11
CA CYS A 776 35.69 -13.98 7.35
C CYS A 776 35.54 -12.51 7.78
N HIS A 777 34.57 -11.79 7.21
CA HIS A 777 34.38 -10.36 7.44
C HIS A 777 33.97 -10.05 8.90
N SER A 778 34.36 -8.88 9.41
CA SER A 778 34.07 -8.45 10.79
C SER A 778 32.57 -8.33 11.08
N SER A 779 31.81 -7.72 10.16
CA SER A 779 30.34 -7.66 10.21
C SER A 779 29.70 -9.04 10.01
N ALA A 780 28.84 -9.43 10.94
CA ALA A 780 28.04 -10.63 10.85
C ALA A 780 26.96 -10.58 9.75
N MET A 781 26.46 -9.39 9.41
CA MET A 781 25.47 -9.25 8.33
C MET A 781 26.11 -9.49 6.96
N VAL A 782 27.36 -9.09 6.78
CA VAL A 782 28.17 -9.41 5.59
C VAL A 782 28.42 -10.92 5.50
N ARG A 783 28.85 -11.57 6.59
CA ARG A 783 29.02 -13.03 6.64
C ARG A 783 27.71 -13.79 6.37
N ALA A 784 26.59 -13.32 6.93
CA ALA A 784 25.29 -13.95 6.68
C ALA A 784 24.85 -13.82 5.21
N ALA A 785 25.14 -12.68 4.57
CA ALA A 785 24.86 -12.46 3.15
C ALA A 785 25.74 -13.36 2.25
N SER A 786 27.03 -13.49 2.55
CA SER A 786 27.95 -14.34 1.77
C SER A 786 27.57 -15.82 1.83
N ILE A 787 27.22 -16.32 3.02
CA ILE A 787 26.71 -17.70 3.19
C ILE A 787 25.40 -17.92 2.40
N THR A 788 24.58 -16.89 2.26
CA THR A 788 23.33 -16.97 1.49
C THR A 788 23.59 -17.14 -0.01
N CYS A 789 24.73 -16.71 -0.54
CA CYS A 789 25.10 -16.98 -1.93
C CYS A 789 25.08 -18.49 -2.22
N PHE A 790 25.67 -19.31 -1.34
CA PHE A 790 25.69 -20.76 -1.51
C PHE A 790 24.30 -21.40 -1.52
N ALA A 791 23.29 -20.77 -0.92
CA ALA A 791 21.91 -21.21 -0.98
C ALA A 791 21.26 -21.01 -2.38
N GLY A 792 21.80 -20.13 -3.21
CA GLY A 792 21.35 -19.90 -4.59
C GLY A 792 22.00 -20.81 -5.64
N MET A 793 22.93 -21.67 -5.22
CA MET A 793 23.65 -22.58 -6.11
C MET A 793 22.74 -23.75 -6.56
N THR A 794 22.90 -24.18 -7.80
CA THR A 794 22.17 -25.33 -8.36
C THR A 794 23.00 -26.61 -8.25
N SER A 795 22.33 -27.77 -8.26
CA SER A 795 23.00 -29.07 -8.18
C SER A 795 23.93 -29.32 -9.37
N SER A 796 23.57 -28.84 -10.57
CA SER A 796 24.38 -28.96 -11.78
C SER A 796 25.72 -28.23 -11.64
N VAL A 797 25.68 -26.96 -11.23
CA VAL A 797 26.89 -26.14 -11.01
C VAL A 797 27.79 -26.75 -9.94
N PHE A 798 27.21 -27.15 -8.79
CA PHE A 798 27.98 -27.74 -7.70
C PHE A 798 28.77 -28.97 -8.17
N MET A 799 28.19 -29.77 -9.08
CA MET A 799 28.83 -31.00 -9.50
C MET A 799 29.85 -30.93 -10.62
N CYS A 800 29.94 -29.77 -11.27
CA CYS A 800 31.04 -29.46 -12.17
C CYS A 800 32.29 -28.92 -11.44
N PHE A 801 32.22 -28.60 -10.15
CA PHE A 801 33.39 -28.12 -9.40
C PHE A 801 34.40 -29.22 -9.08
N THR A 802 35.67 -28.80 -8.94
CA THR A 802 36.71 -29.65 -8.36
C THR A 802 36.39 -29.99 -6.91
N LYS A 803 36.89 -31.14 -6.44
CA LYS A 803 36.69 -31.59 -5.06
C LYS A 803 37.16 -30.55 -4.03
N GLU A 804 38.26 -29.85 -4.31
CA GLU A 804 38.77 -28.76 -3.47
C GLU A 804 37.75 -27.62 -3.27
N LYS A 805 37.08 -27.20 -4.36
CA LYS A 805 36.06 -26.15 -4.32
C LYS A 805 34.79 -26.64 -3.62
N GLN A 806 34.38 -27.89 -3.86
CA GLN A 806 33.27 -28.51 -3.13
C GLN A 806 33.57 -28.55 -1.62
N ASP A 807 34.75 -29.04 -1.23
CA ASP A 807 35.20 -29.13 0.16
C ASP A 807 35.28 -27.74 0.82
N PHE A 808 35.73 -26.72 0.10
CA PHE A 808 35.72 -25.32 0.56
C PHE A 808 34.31 -24.85 0.91
N ILE A 809 33.32 -25.09 0.03
CA ILE A 809 31.93 -24.69 0.26
C ILE A 809 31.35 -25.45 1.47
N LEU A 810 31.49 -26.78 1.47
CA LEU A 810 30.94 -27.65 2.51
C LEU A 810 31.54 -27.32 3.89
N SER A 811 32.86 -27.15 3.97
CA SER A 811 33.54 -26.78 5.22
C SER A 811 33.17 -25.38 5.70
N SER A 812 33.02 -24.42 4.79
CA SER A 812 32.57 -23.05 5.12
C SER A 812 31.17 -23.04 5.72
N LEU A 813 30.24 -23.84 5.16
CA LEU A 813 28.88 -23.95 5.69
C LEU A 813 28.83 -24.61 7.07
N VAL A 814 29.57 -25.71 7.27
CA VAL A 814 29.66 -26.38 8.57
C VAL A 814 30.31 -25.46 9.60
N HIS A 815 31.37 -24.75 9.23
CA HIS A 815 32.04 -23.79 10.09
C HIS A 815 31.08 -22.66 10.51
N ALA A 816 30.37 -22.05 9.55
CA ALA A 816 29.42 -20.99 9.83
C ALA A 816 28.24 -21.45 10.71
N ALA A 817 27.75 -22.68 10.52
CA ALA A 817 26.65 -23.23 11.32
C ALA A 817 27.09 -23.61 12.75
N VAL A 818 28.32 -24.10 12.95
CA VAL A 818 28.78 -24.65 14.24
C VAL A 818 29.59 -23.65 15.06
N ARG A 819 30.41 -22.82 14.41
CA ARG A 819 31.44 -22.01 15.07
C ARG A 819 31.16 -20.50 15.07
N ASP A 820 30.28 -19.98 14.21
CA ASP A 820 29.99 -18.55 14.21
C ASP A 820 29.22 -18.14 15.49
N SER A 821 29.68 -17.07 16.15
CA SER A 821 29.09 -16.58 17.38
C SER A 821 27.72 -15.92 17.16
N VAL A 822 27.43 -15.44 15.94
CA VAL A 822 26.23 -14.65 15.65
C VAL A 822 25.10 -15.51 15.08
N PRO A 823 23.90 -15.52 15.71
CA PRO A 823 22.78 -16.36 15.28
C PRO A 823 22.31 -16.15 13.84
N SER A 824 22.35 -14.92 13.31
CA SER A 824 21.91 -14.65 11.93
C SER A 824 22.78 -15.38 10.89
N VAL A 825 24.08 -15.51 11.14
CA VAL A 825 25.00 -16.26 10.28
C VAL A 825 24.70 -17.75 10.35
N ARG A 826 24.51 -18.29 11.56
CA ARG A 826 24.13 -19.71 11.75
C ARG A 826 22.80 -20.04 11.07
N SER A 827 21.83 -19.12 11.11
CA SER A 827 20.54 -19.26 10.43
C SER A 827 20.70 -19.33 8.90
N SER A 828 21.49 -18.42 8.30
CA SER A 828 21.84 -18.48 6.88
C SER A 828 22.57 -19.77 6.51
N ALA A 829 23.49 -20.23 7.35
CA ALA A 829 24.22 -21.47 7.14
C ALA A 829 23.31 -22.69 7.16
N CYS A 830 22.40 -22.80 8.14
CA CYS A 830 21.39 -23.86 8.17
C CYS A 830 20.54 -23.86 6.90
N ARG A 831 20.12 -22.68 6.42
CA ARG A 831 19.37 -22.56 5.17
C ARG A 831 20.15 -23.10 3.97
N ALA A 832 21.43 -22.74 3.83
CA ALA A 832 22.27 -23.24 2.74
C ALA A 832 22.53 -24.76 2.85
N VAL A 833 22.81 -25.27 4.06
CA VAL A 833 22.94 -26.72 4.33
C VAL A 833 21.69 -27.49 3.92
N GLY A 834 20.50 -26.97 4.22
CA GLY A 834 19.24 -27.59 3.82
C GLY A 834 19.01 -27.67 2.31
N ILE A 835 19.65 -26.80 1.52
CA ILE A 835 19.56 -26.82 0.05
C ILE A 835 20.61 -27.77 -0.52
N ILE A 836 21.86 -27.62 -0.11
CA ILE A 836 22.98 -28.41 -0.63
C ILE A 836 22.87 -29.88 -0.24
N SER A 837 22.28 -30.20 0.92
CA SER A 837 21.98 -31.59 1.32
C SER A 837 21.07 -32.33 0.34
N CYS A 838 20.28 -31.62 -0.45
CA CYS A 838 19.40 -32.22 -1.47
C CYS A 838 20.14 -32.57 -2.77
N PHE A 839 21.42 -32.17 -2.92
CA PHE A 839 22.21 -32.51 -4.11
C PHE A 839 22.62 -33.98 -4.07
N PRO A 840 22.46 -34.75 -5.17
CA PRO A 840 22.67 -36.20 -5.16
C PRO A 840 24.01 -36.63 -4.58
N GLN A 841 25.13 -35.99 -4.94
CA GLN A 841 26.44 -36.46 -4.46
C GLN A 841 26.75 -36.04 -3.02
N VAL A 842 26.08 -35.00 -2.52
CA VAL A 842 26.16 -34.62 -1.09
C VAL A 842 25.37 -35.62 -0.26
N CYS A 843 24.15 -35.96 -0.69
CA CYS A 843 23.31 -36.96 -0.02
C CYS A 843 23.94 -38.36 -0.03
N GLN A 844 24.71 -38.71 -1.07
CA GLN A 844 25.43 -39.98 -1.17
C GLN A 844 26.72 -40.04 -0.34
N SER A 845 27.25 -38.90 0.09
CA SER A 845 28.47 -38.84 0.92
C SER A 845 28.13 -38.90 2.41
N ALA A 846 28.29 -40.08 3.01
CA ALA A 846 28.01 -40.30 4.43
C ALA A 846 28.78 -39.34 5.35
N GLU A 847 30.06 -39.07 5.05
CA GLU A 847 30.91 -38.17 5.84
C GLU A 847 30.39 -36.72 5.83
N VAL A 848 29.97 -36.22 4.66
CA VAL A 848 29.46 -34.85 4.52
C VAL A 848 28.08 -34.73 5.17
N LEU A 849 27.22 -35.74 4.96
CA LEU A 849 25.88 -35.77 5.52
C LEU A 849 25.91 -35.79 7.06
N GLU A 850 26.83 -36.55 7.67
CA GLU A 850 27.01 -36.58 9.12
C GLU A 850 27.42 -35.20 9.67
N LYS A 851 28.37 -34.51 9.01
CA LYS A 851 28.77 -33.14 9.38
C LYS A 851 27.60 -32.16 9.27
N PHE A 852 26.78 -32.28 8.24
CA PHE A 852 25.59 -31.44 8.07
C PHE A 852 24.53 -31.71 9.13
N ILE A 853 24.28 -32.97 9.46
CA ILE A 853 23.31 -33.34 10.50
C ILE A 853 23.77 -32.83 11.86
N HIS A 854 25.04 -33.02 12.21
CA HIS A 854 25.61 -32.45 13.42
C HIS A 854 25.48 -30.91 13.47
N ALA A 855 25.77 -30.22 12.36
CA ALA A 855 25.63 -28.77 12.28
C ALA A 855 24.17 -28.32 12.48
N VAL A 856 23.20 -29.03 11.87
CA VAL A 856 21.78 -28.73 12.04
C VAL A 856 21.31 -29.03 13.47
N GLU A 857 21.71 -30.17 14.03
CA GLU A 857 21.31 -30.65 15.36
C GLU A 857 21.62 -29.61 16.45
N ILE A 858 22.84 -29.08 16.48
CA ILE A 858 23.24 -28.03 17.43
C ILE A 858 22.29 -26.83 17.34
N ASN A 859 21.96 -26.41 16.11
CA ASN A 859 21.13 -25.24 15.86
C ASN A 859 19.63 -25.48 16.11
N THR A 860 19.18 -26.72 16.22
CA THR A 860 17.81 -27.03 16.64
C THR A 860 17.53 -26.64 18.10
N ARG A 861 18.58 -26.45 18.90
CA ARG A 861 18.51 -26.09 20.33
C ARG A 861 18.89 -24.63 20.59
N ASP A 862 19.07 -23.83 19.54
CA ASP A 862 19.47 -22.42 19.67
C ASP A 862 18.42 -21.61 20.44
N ALA A 863 18.86 -20.60 21.20
CA ALA A 863 17.97 -19.74 21.97
C ALA A 863 16.98 -18.95 21.07
N LEU A 864 17.41 -18.56 19.86
CA LEU A 864 16.60 -17.77 18.94
C LEU A 864 15.74 -18.65 18.03
N ILE A 865 14.43 -18.36 18.01
CA ILE A 865 13.46 -19.05 17.16
C ILE A 865 13.78 -18.94 15.67
N SER A 866 14.39 -17.84 15.21
CA SER A 866 14.78 -17.66 13.80
C SER A 866 15.77 -18.73 13.33
N VAL A 867 16.76 -19.06 14.18
CA VAL A 867 17.74 -20.12 13.90
C VAL A 867 17.06 -21.48 13.90
N ARG A 868 16.24 -21.77 14.92
CA ARG A 868 15.51 -23.05 15.01
C ARG A 868 14.55 -23.27 13.83
N ILE A 869 13.96 -22.21 13.28
CA ILE A 869 13.13 -22.30 12.06
C ILE A 869 13.97 -22.77 10.87
N THR A 870 15.14 -22.17 10.64
CA THR A 870 16.02 -22.57 9.53
C THR A 870 16.66 -23.94 9.74
N ALA A 871 17.02 -24.30 10.98
CA ALA A 871 17.58 -25.60 11.32
C ALA A 871 16.54 -26.71 11.14
N SER A 872 15.32 -26.54 11.67
CA SER A 872 14.23 -27.50 11.46
C SER A 872 13.84 -27.64 9.99
N TRP A 873 13.90 -26.56 9.21
CA TRP A 873 13.68 -26.62 7.76
C TRP A 873 14.77 -27.44 7.05
N ALA A 874 16.03 -27.23 7.41
CA ALA A 874 17.16 -28.00 6.89
C ALA A 874 17.09 -29.48 7.28
N LEU A 875 16.74 -29.78 8.53
CA LEU A 875 16.52 -31.14 9.04
C LEU A 875 15.50 -31.89 8.18
N ALA A 876 14.38 -31.23 7.87
CA ALA A 876 13.32 -31.85 7.07
C ALA A 876 13.73 -32.06 5.61
N ASN A 877 14.56 -31.19 5.03
CA ASN A 877 15.13 -31.42 3.70
C ASN A 877 16.17 -32.55 3.67
N ILE A 878 16.98 -32.67 4.72
CA ILE A 878 17.90 -33.81 4.86
C ILE A 878 17.11 -35.12 4.92
N CYS A 879 16.03 -35.17 5.71
CA CYS A 879 15.18 -36.36 5.81
C CYS A 879 14.49 -36.70 4.47
N ASP A 880 14.04 -35.68 3.74
CA ASP A 880 13.49 -35.81 2.39
C ASP A 880 14.52 -36.41 1.40
N ALA A 881 15.74 -35.85 1.38
CA ALA A 881 16.82 -36.32 0.52
C ALA A 881 17.20 -37.79 0.80
N ILE A 882 17.31 -38.17 2.09
CA ILE A 882 17.58 -39.55 2.51
C ILE A 882 16.44 -40.48 2.10
N CYS A 883 15.18 -40.05 2.25
CA CYS A 883 14.02 -40.87 1.89
C CYS A 883 14.00 -41.26 0.40
N HIS A 884 14.55 -40.42 -0.46
CA HIS A 884 14.54 -40.64 -1.91
C HIS A 884 15.83 -41.24 -2.47
N SER A 885 16.96 -41.17 -1.75
CA SER A 885 18.22 -41.80 -2.19
C SER A 885 18.15 -43.33 -2.19
N ASP A 886 17.36 -43.93 -1.29
CA ASP A 886 17.15 -45.38 -1.20
C ASP A 886 16.36 -45.97 -2.39
N ARG A 887 15.79 -45.14 -3.28
CA ARG A 887 14.97 -45.58 -4.44
C ARG A 887 15.69 -45.56 -5.79
N ILE A 888 16.91 -45.02 -5.89
CA ILE A 888 17.67 -44.97 -7.15
C ILE A 888 18.58 -46.20 -7.24
N PRO A 889 18.32 -47.18 -8.13
CA PRO A 889 19.26 -48.28 -8.33
C PRO A 889 20.52 -47.71 -9.01
N PRO A 890 21.74 -47.90 -8.45
CA PRO A 890 22.95 -47.56 -9.17
C PRO A 890 23.13 -48.58 -10.30
N PHE A 891 23.32 -48.09 -11.52
CA PHE A 891 23.95 -48.87 -12.57
C PHE A 891 25.29 -49.39 -12.03
N GLY A 892 25.35 -50.70 -11.75
CA GLY A 892 26.55 -51.50 -11.60
C GLY A 892 27.67 -50.93 -10.71
N GLN A 893 27.49 -50.91 -9.39
CA GLN A 893 28.54 -51.19 -8.39
C GLN A 893 27.94 -51.16 -6.98
N GLN A 894 27.99 -52.30 -6.27
CA GLN A 894 27.68 -52.38 -4.84
C GLN A 894 28.76 -51.62 -4.06
N MET A 895 28.47 -50.39 -3.66
CA MET A 895 29.28 -49.64 -2.68
C MET A 895 28.35 -48.89 -1.73
N GLY A 896 28.33 -49.32 -0.45
CA GLY A 896 27.83 -48.57 0.72
C GLY A 896 26.34 -48.20 0.78
N SER A 897 25.51 -49.04 1.39
CA SER A 897 24.15 -48.65 1.83
C SER A 897 24.25 -47.45 2.78
N ILE A 898 23.60 -46.33 2.46
CA ILE A 898 23.54 -45.07 3.24
C ILE A 898 22.85 -45.25 4.61
N SER A 899 22.32 -46.44 4.89
CA SER A 899 21.58 -46.77 6.10
C SER A 899 22.50 -46.93 7.32
N ASN A 900 23.14 -45.84 7.80
CA ASN A 900 23.65 -45.80 9.17
C ASN A 900 22.45 -45.66 10.13
N PRO A 901 22.02 -46.73 10.83
CA PRO A 901 20.78 -46.70 11.62
C PRO A 901 20.83 -45.66 12.75
N GLN A 902 22.04 -45.37 13.26
CA GLN A 902 22.27 -44.37 14.31
C GLN A 902 21.94 -42.95 13.84
N LEU A 903 22.08 -42.67 12.54
CA LEU A 903 21.76 -41.36 11.96
C LEU A 903 20.25 -41.12 11.93
N ILE A 904 19.47 -42.13 11.52
CA ILE A 904 17.99 -42.08 11.52
C ILE A 904 17.48 -41.90 12.95
N VAL A 905 18.08 -42.59 13.92
CA VAL A 905 17.78 -42.43 15.34
C VAL A 905 18.00 -40.97 15.79
N LEU A 906 19.15 -40.38 15.48
CA LEU A 906 19.45 -38.99 15.84
C LEU A 906 18.45 -38.02 15.21
N LEU A 907 18.19 -38.14 13.90
CA LEU A 907 17.21 -37.31 13.18
C LEU A 907 15.81 -37.42 13.78
N THR A 908 15.40 -38.63 14.16
CA THR A 908 14.10 -38.91 14.78
C THR A 908 13.97 -38.20 16.13
N GLU A 909 14.96 -38.33 17.01
CA GLU A 909 14.94 -37.68 18.32
C GLU A 909 14.94 -36.15 18.21
N CYS A 910 15.72 -35.61 17.27
CA CYS A 910 15.75 -34.17 16.99
C CYS A 910 14.38 -33.66 16.51
N ALA A 911 13.78 -34.35 15.54
CA ALA A 911 12.48 -33.96 15.00
C ALA A 911 11.37 -34.10 16.06
N LEU A 912 11.36 -35.18 16.85
CA LEU A 912 10.41 -35.35 17.97
C LEU A 912 10.54 -34.23 19.00
N HIS A 913 11.76 -33.81 19.37
CA HIS A 913 11.96 -32.66 20.25
C HIS A 913 11.36 -31.38 19.66
N LEU A 914 11.60 -31.11 18.38
CA LEU A 914 11.12 -29.91 17.68
C LEU A 914 9.58 -29.86 17.49
N THR A 915 8.86 -30.99 17.55
CA THR A 915 7.39 -30.99 17.53
C THR A 915 6.77 -30.27 18.74
N LYS A 916 7.54 -30.10 19.82
CA LYS A 916 7.11 -29.42 21.04
C LYS A 916 7.36 -27.90 21.02
N ASP A 917 7.95 -27.38 19.95
CA ASP A 917 8.27 -25.96 19.78
C ASP A 917 7.07 -25.19 19.14
N GLY A 918 7.28 -23.90 18.84
CA GLY A 918 6.29 -23.06 18.17
C GLY A 918 5.94 -23.54 16.75
N ASP A 919 4.75 -23.18 16.28
CA ASP A 919 4.16 -23.74 15.05
C ASP A 919 5.01 -23.61 13.78
N LYS A 920 5.85 -22.58 13.67
CA LYS A 920 6.77 -22.43 12.53
C LYS A 920 7.80 -23.57 12.49
N VAL A 921 8.38 -23.92 13.64
CA VAL A 921 9.35 -25.01 13.80
C VAL A 921 8.65 -26.36 13.74
N LYS A 922 7.55 -26.50 14.49
CA LYS A 922 6.69 -27.70 14.52
C LYS A 922 6.27 -28.14 13.12
N SER A 923 5.90 -27.19 12.25
CA SER A 923 5.52 -27.50 10.87
C SER A 923 6.65 -28.21 10.10
N ASN A 924 7.91 -27.80 10.26
CA ASN A 924 9.05 -28.46 9.62
C ASN A 924 9.39 -29.80 10.29
N ALA A 925 9.30 -29.86 11.63
CA ALA A 925 9.57 -31.07 12.39
C ALA A 925 8.64 -32.22 12.00
N VAL A 926 7.33 -31.96 11.88
CA VAL A 926 6.35 -32.93 11.41
C VAL A 926 6.67 -33.41 10.00
N ARG A 927 7.10 -32.50 9.10
CA ARG A 927 7.52 -32.86 7.75
C ARG A 927 8.72 -33.83 7.77
N ALA A 928 9.74 -33.55 8.61
CA ALA A 928 10.87 -34.45 8.80
C ALA A 928 10.43 -35.84 9.29
N LEU A 929 9.56 -35.89 10.32
CA LEU A 929 9.02 -37.14 10.85
C LEU A 929 8.22 -37.93 9.82
N GLY A 930 7.49 -37.26 8.92
CA GLY A 930 6.79 -37.90 7.81
C GLY A 930 7.75 -38.71 6.92
N TYR A 931 8.83 -38.07 6.45
CA TYR A 931 9.83 -38.76 5.63
C TYR A 931 10.53 -39.89 6.38
N ILE A 932 10.92 -39.66 7.65
CA ILE A 932 11.52 -40.70 8.48
C ILE A 932 10.57 -41.90 8.65
N SER A 933 9.28 -41.64 8.90
CA SER A 933 8.28 -42.69 9.12
C SER A 933 8.05 -43.58 7.90
N ARG A 934 8.40 -43.11 6.70
CA ARG A 934 8.31 -43.88 5.45
C ARG A 934 9.44 -44.90 5.29
N ILE A 935 10.64 -44.60 5.80
CA ILE A 935 11.84 -45.44 5.67
C ILE A 935 12.15 -46.28 6.92
N LEU A 936 11.48 -46.02 8.05
CA LEU A 936 11.66 -46.76 9.30
C LEU A 936 11.23 -48.22 9.14
N LYS A 937 12.15 -49.18 9.33
CA LYS A 937 11.85 -50.62 9.17
C LYS A 937 11.15 -51.17 10.42
N CYS A 938 9.90 -51.58 10.30
CA CYS A 938 9.15 -52.24 11.37
C CYS A 938 9.03 -53.74 11.08
N SER A 939 9.79 -54.60 11.76
CA SER A 939 9.69 -56.06 11.54
C SER A 939 8.55 -56.65 12.36
N ALA A 940 7.32 -56.61 11.81
CA ALA A 940 6.14 -57.18 12.47
C ALA A 940 5.94 -58.70 12.25
N SER A 941 6.91 -59.43 11.69
CA SER A 941 6.74 -60.87 11.40
C SER A 941 7.50 -61.76 12.38
N LYS A 942 6.78 -62.35 13.34
CA LYS A 942 6.93 -63.75 13.84
C LYS A 942 6.16 -63.94 15.15
N PHE A 943 4.84 -63.76 15.14
CA PHE A 943 3.99 -64.42 16.14
C PHE A 943 2.73 -64.89 15.44
N GLN A 944 2.51 -66.22 15.50
CA GLN A 944 1.40 -66.99 14.98
C GLN A 944 1.44 -67.31 13.47
N ASP A 945 1.98 -68.50 13.16
CA ASP A 945 1.19 -69.56 12.51
C ASP A 945 1.96 -70.89 12.55
N THR A 946 1.41 -71.89 13.23
CA THR A 946 1.65 -73.31 12.93
C THR A 946 0.48 -74.14 13.49
N PRO A 947 -0.30 -74.85 12.66
CA PRO A 947 -1.25 -75.85 13.14
C PRO A 947 -0.49 -77.13 13.50
N LEU A 948 -1.01 -77.83 14.51
CA LEU A 948 -0.58 -79.17 14.92
C LEU A 948 -0.64 -80.16 13.74
N ASP A 949 0.40 -80.97 13.56
CA ASP A 949 0.22 -82.41 13.38
C ASP A 949 1.46 -83.24 13.72
N HIS A 950 1.20 -84.47 14.16
CA HIS A 950 2.06 -85.36 14.94
C HIS A 950 2.78 -86.44 14.09
N HIS A 951 3.89 -86.96 14.64
CA HIS A 951 4.55 -88.29 14.46
C HIS A 951 5.85 -88.45 13.63
N ASN A 952 6.94 -88.62 14.41
CA ASN A 952 7.96 -89.70 14.41
C ASN A 952 8.79 -90.03 13.15
N HIS A 953 10.13 -89.80 13.19
CA HIS A 953 11.15 -90.79 13.62
C HIS A 953 12.62 -90.27 13.41
N LEU A 954 13.41 -90.27 14.49
CA LEU A 954 14.88 -90.49 14.69
C LEU A 954 15.85 -90.32 13.49
N ASN A 955 17.01 -89.63 13.56
CA ASN A 955 18.10 -89.75 14.55
C ASN A 955 19.16 -88.61 14.46
N GLU A 956 19.63 -88.19 15.65
CA GLU A 956 20.93 -87.64 16.10
C GLU A 956 21.90 -86.87 15.16
N ALA A 957 22.14 -85.60 15.49
CA ALA A 957 23.49 -85.04 15.64
C ALA A 957 23.48 -83.78 16.54
N PHE A 958 24.30 -83.81 17.59
CA PHE A 958 24.58 -82.73 18.55
C PHE A 958 24.91 -81.38 17.87
N LEU A 959 24.16 -80.31 18.20
CA LEU A 959 24.59 -78.93 17.99
C LEU A 959 24.19 -78.05 19.18
N ASN A 960 25.14 -77.22 19.57
CA ASN A 960 25.29 -76.55 20.86
C ASN A 960 24.31 -75.36 21.05
N THR A 961 23.37 -75.50 21.97
CA THR A 961 22.22 -74.61 22.25
C THR A 961 22.56 -73.32 23.03
N LYS A 962 23.66 -72.62 22.70
CA LYS A 962 24.00 -71.33 23.36
C LYS A 962 24.20 -70.13 22.45
N ASN A 963 24.33 -70.32 21.13
CA ASN A 963 24.53 -69.20 20.20
C ASN A 963 23.29 -68.81 19.36
N LEU A 964 22.19 -69.58 19.44
CA LEU A 964 20.94 -69.25 18.74
C LEU A 964 20.01 -68.33 19.55
N MET A 965 20.15 -68.31 20.88
CA MET A 965 19.32 -67.50 21.78
C MET A 965 19.80 -66.04 21.91
N VAL A 966 21.11 -65.79 21.69
CA VAL A 966 21.71 -64.44 21.80
C VAL A 966 21.52 -63.61 20.52
N CYS A 967 21.49 -64.23 19.33
CA CYS A 967 21.17 -63.53 18.08
C CYS A 967 19.66 -63.18 17.95
N GLN A 968 18.76 -63.99 18.53
CA GLN A 968 17.33 -63.67 18.58
C GLN A 968 17.00 -62.55 19.57
N GLN A 969 17.72 -62.44 20.69
CA GLN A 969 17.50 -61.37 21.68
C GLN A 969 17.98 -59.99 21.20
N HIS A 970 19.10 -59.90 20.47
CA HIS A 970 19.55 -58.62 19.92
C HIS A 970 18.63 -58.08 18.81
N CYS A 971 18.18 -58.94 17.88
CA CYS A 971 17.23 -58.51 16.83
C CYS A 971 15.84 -58.14 17.38
N ALA A 972 15.39 -58.78 18.47
CA ALA A 972 14.11 -58.44 19.11
C ALA A 972 14.14 -57.11 19.87
N SER A 973 15.29 -56.77 20.48
CA SER A 973 15.48 -55.49 21.18
C SER A 973 15.44 -54.29 20.22
N ASP A 974 16.11 -54.39 19.08
CA ASP A 974 16.16 -53.29 18.09
C ASP A 974 14.78 -53.07 17.44
N CYS A 975 14.07 -54.14 17.09
CA CYS A 975 12.71 -54.05 16.55
C CYS A 975 11.70 -53.45 17.55
N LEU A 976 11.85 -53.73 18.85
CA LEU A 976 11.00 -53.15 19.89
C LEU A 976 11.27 -51.65 20.06
N GLN A 977 12.52 -51.22 19.93
CA GLN A 977 12.87 -49.79 19.97
C GLN A 977 12.31 -49.04 18.76
N ASP A 978 12.35 -49.62 17.56
CA ASP A 978 11.78 -49.01 16.36
C ASP A 978 10.25 -48.88 16.43
N LEU A 979 9.55 -49.87 17.01
CA LEU A 979 8.11 -49.77 17.26
C LEU A 979 7.76 -48.65 18.25
N ASN A 980 8.54 -48.51 19.33
CA ASN A 980 8.37 -47.43 20.32
C ASN A 980 8.62 -46.05 19.69
N ARG A 981 9.64 -45.93 18.82
CA ARG A 981 9.88 -44.70 18.04
C ARG A 981 8.68 -44.35 17.17
N LEU A 982 8.13 -45.33 16.44
CA LEU A 982 6.96 -45.15 15.61
C LEU A 982 5.76 -44.64 16.43
N GLU A 983 5.50 -45.25 17.59
CA GLU A 983 4.41 -44.82 18.46
C GLU A 983 4.57 -43.36 18.91
N ARG A 984 5.78 -42.95 19.31
CA ARG A 984 6.10 -41.56 19.66
C ARG A 984 5.92 -40.60 18.49
N ILE A 985 6.23 -41.02 17.26
CA ILE A 985 5.98 -40.23 16.04
C ILE A 985 4.48 -40.01 15.85
N VAL A 986 3.68 -41.08 15.92
CA VAL A 986 2.22 -41.00 15.74
C VAL A 986 1.57 -40.16 16.83
N GLN A 987 1.96 -40.33 18.09
CA GLN A 987 1.49 -39.47 19.19
C GLN A 987 1.81 -38.00 18.93
N SER A 988 3.00 -37.71 18.36
CA SER A 988 3.39 -36.35 18.01
C SER A 988 2.54 -35.81 16.85
N PHE A 989 2.18 -36.62 15.85
CA PHE A 989 1.24 -36.23 14.80
C PHE A 989 -0.15 -35.91 15.37
N ILE A 990 -0.70 -36.77 16.23
CA ILE A 990 -2.00 -36.56 16.88
C ILE A 990 -1.99 -35.27 17.74
N SER A 991 -0.91 -35.00 18.46
CA SER A 991 -0.75 -33.76 19.22
C SER A 991 -0.64 -32.53 18.30
N CYS A 992 0.15 -32.61 17.23
CA CYS A 992 0.38 -31.48 16.34
C CYS A 992 -0.84 -31.13 15.49
N ILE A 993 -1.65 -32.12 15.10
CA ILE A 993 -2.84 -31.89 14.26
C ILE A 993 -4.00 -31.31 15.06
N THR A 994 -4.06 -31.61 16.36
CA THR A 994 -5.08 -31.07 17.28
C THR A 994 -4.72 -29.68 17.81
N THR A 995 -3.43 -29.40 18.03
CA THR A 995 -2.98 -28.14 18.65
C THR A 995 -2.35 -27.12 17.69
N GLY A 996 -1.90 -27.55 16.51
CA GLY A 996 -1.17 -26.69 15.58
C GLY A 996 -2.06 -25.84 14.70
N ASN A 997 -1.53 -24.73 14.19
CA ASN A 997 -2.20 -23.92 13.19
C ASN A 997 -2.42 -24.65 11.85
N VAL A 998 -3.11 -23.97 10.93
CA VAL A 998 -3.45 -24.47 9.58
C VAL A 998 -2.25 -25.06 8.83
N LYS A 999 -1.05 -24.46 8.93
CA LYS A 999 0.15 -24.95 8.24
C LYS A 999 0.67 -26.24 8.89
N VAL A 1000 0.68 -26.31 10.22
CA VAL A 1000 1.05 -27.53 10.95
C VAL A 1000 0.09 -28.66 10.59
N GLN A 1001 -1.23 -28.42 10.64
CA GLN A 1001 -2.26 -29.41 10.29
C GLN A 1001 -2.10 -29.93 8.86
N TRP A 1002 -1.85 -29.03 7.90
CA TRP A 1002 -1.56 -29.41 6.52
C TRP A 1002 -0.32 -30.31 6.41
N ASN A 1003 0.79 -29.94 7.09
CA ASN A 1003 2.00 -30.75 7.13
C ASN A 1003 1.81 -32.10 7.83
N VAL A 1004 0.96 -32.19 8.87
CA VAL A 1004 0.65 -33.47 9.52
C VAL A 1004 -0.12 -34.38 8.57
N CYS A 1005 -1.11 -33.87 7.84
CA CYS A 1005 -1.83 -34.67 6.83
C CYS A 1005 -0.87 -35.22 5.77
N HIS A 1006 0.09 -34.41 5.31
CA HIS A 1006 1.14 -34.85 4.40
C HIS A 1006 2.07 -35.90 5.03
N ALA A 1007 2.46 -35.72 6.30
CA ALA A 1007 3.30 -36.68 7.02
C ALA A 1007 2.60 -38.03 7.25
N LEU A 1008 1.29 -38.03 7.53
CA LEU A 1008 0.47 -39.24 7.63
C LEU A 1008 0.39 -39.98 6.29
N GLY A 1009 0.29 -39.27 5.17
CA GLY A 1009 0.41 -39.89 3.85
C GLY A 1009 1.75 -40.61 3.65
N ASN A 1010 2.86 -40.01 4.09
CA ASN A 1010 4.18 -40.66 4.02
C ASN A 1010 4.30 -41.87 4.96
N LEU A 1011 3.70 -41.81 6.15
CA LEU A 1011 3.62 -42.94 7.07
C LEU A 1011 2.89 -44.13 6.44
N PHE A 1012 1.80 -43.88 5.71
CA PHE A 1012 1.02 -44.93 5.03
C PHE A 1012 1.73 -45.53 3.81
N LEU A 1013 2.77 -44.87 3.27
CA LEU A 1013 3.61 -45.41 2.20
C LEU A 1013 4.70 -46.37 2.72
N ASN A 1014 4.76 -46.62 4.03
CA ASN A 1014 5.74 -47.54 4.60
C ASN A 1014 5.32 -49.01 4.38
N GLU A 1015 5.98 -49.69 3.44
CA GLU A 1015 5.71 -51.08 3.07
C GLU A 1015 6.02 -52.09 4.18
N THR A 1016 6.81 -51.71 5.18
CA THR A 1016 7.13 -52.59 6.33
C THR A 1016 6.05 -52.57 7.41
N LEU A 1017 5.14 -51.59 7.36
CA LEU A 1017 4.12 -51.38 8.39
C LEU A 1017 2.80 -52.02 7.98
N ARG A 1018 2.29 -52.95 8.80
CA ARG A 1018 0.93 -53.47 8.67
C ARG A 1018 -0.03 -52.60 9.47
N LEU A 1019 -0.72 -51.67 8.80
CA LEU A 1019 -1.59 -50.69 9.45
C LEU A 1019 -2.76 -51.32 10.24
N GLN A 1020 -3.22 -52.51 9.84
CA GLN A 1020 -4.26 -53.26 10.57
C GLN A 1020 -3.84 -53.68 11.99
N ASP A 1021 -2.56 -53.94 12.22
CA ASP A 1021 -2.05 -54.48 13.48
C ASP A 1021 -1.79 -53.35 14.49
N MET A 1022 -1.95 -52.09 14.07
CA MET A 1022 -1.64 -50.90 14.86
C MET A 1022 -2.88 -50.34 15.57
N ASN A 1023 -2.84 -50.31 16.90
CA ASN A 1023 -3.94 -49.80 17.75
C ASN A 1023 -4.31 -48.33 17.50
N TRP A 1024 -3.36 -47.50 17.07
CA TRP A 1024 -3.55 -46.08 16.78
C TRP A 1024 -4.15 -45.81 15.39
N SER A 1025 -4.14 -46.79 14.49
CA SER A 1025 -4.56 -46.63 13.09
C SER A 1025 -6.02 -46.13 12.94
N PRO A 1026 -7.03 -46.70 13.64
CA PRO A 1026 -8.40 -46.20 13.57
C PRO A 1026 -8.57 -44.75 14.06
N VAL A 1027 -7.77 -44.33 15.04
CA VAL A 1027 -7.79 -42.95 15.56
C VAL A 1027 -7.30 -41.97 14.49
N VAL A 1028 -6.20 -42.32 13.82
CA VAL A 1028 -5.61 -41.48 12.75
C VAL A 1028 -6.57 -41.33 11.57
N PHE A 1029 -7.19 -42.43 11.10
CA PHE A 1029 -8.21 -42.37 10.06
C PHE A 1029 -9.42 -41.53 10.49
N GLY A 1030 -9.87 -41.66 11.74
CA GLY A 1030 -10.93 -40.85 12.31
C GLY A 1030 -10.63 -39.34 12.26
N ILE A 1031 -9.40 -38.94 12.59
CA ILE A 1031 -8.96 -37.54 12.53
C ILE A 1031 -8.92 -37.03 11.09
N LEU A 1032 -8.40 -37.81 10.14
CA LEU A 1032 -8.36 -37.43 8.72
C LEU A 1032 -9.77 -37.21 8.16
N LEU A 1033 -10.73 -38.08 8.50
CA LEU A 1033 -12.13 -37.92 8.13
C LEU A 1033 -12.77 -36.67 8.77
N GLN A 1034 -12.46 -36.40 10.03
CA GLN A 1034 -12.92 -35.19 10.71
C GLN A 1034 -12.40 -33.92 10.02
N LEU A 1035 -11.11 -33.87 9.66
CA LEU A 1035 -10.55 -32.73 8.94
C LEU A 1035 -11.11 -32.58 7.54
N LEU A 1036 -11.36 -33.68 6.84
CA LEU A 1036 -11.95 -33.68 5.51
C LEU A 1036 -13.38 -33.10 5.52
N ARG A 1037 -14.16 -33.39 6.58
CA ARG A 1037 -15.55 -32.93 6.73
C ARG A 1037 -15.65 -31.52 7.33
N ASP A 1038 -14.92 -31.27 8.41
CA ASP A 1038 -15.20 -30.14 9.32
C ASP A 1038 -14.20 -28.97 9.17
N SER A 1039 -13.09 -29.13 8.43
CA SER A 1039 -12.11 -28.06 8.29
C SER A 1039 -12.61 -26.92 7.39
N SER A 1040 -12.51 -25.68 7.87
CA SER A 1040 -12.79 -24.48 7.06
C SER A 1040 -11.72 -24.22 5.98
N ASN A 1041 -10.58 -24.91 6.03
CA ASN A 1041 -9.49 -24.72 5.07
C ASN A 1041 -9.47 -25.83 4.01
N PHE A 1042 -9.81 -25.45 2.76
CA PHE A 1042 -9.82 -26.38 1.63
C PHE A 1042 -8.47 -27.09 1.38
N LYS A 1043 -7.32 -26.47 1.70
CA LYS A 1043 -6.02 -27.14 1.50
C LYS A 1043 -5.83 -28.29 2.48
N ILE A 1044 -6.30 -28.15 3.72
CA ILE A 1044 -6.28 -29.23 4.72
C ILE A 1044 -7.21 -30.35 4.25
N ARG A 1045 -8.42 -30.02 3.79
CA ARG A 1045 -9.37 -31.01 3.25
C ARG A 1045 -8.76 -31.80 2.09
N ILE A 1046 -8.14 -31.11 1.12
CA ILE A 1046 -7.44 -31.73 -0.02
C ILE A 1046 -6.34 -32.68 0.49
N GLN A 1047 -5.49 -32.23 1.39
CA GLN A 1047 -4.38 -33.05 1.88
C GLN A 1047 -4.84 -34.26 2.71
N ALA A 1048 -5.92 -34.11 3.49
CA ALA A 1048 -6.51 -35.20 4.23
C ALA A 1048 -7.11 -36.26 3.29
N ALA A 1049 -7.84 -35.84 2.25
CA ALA A 1049 -8.35 -36.74 1.21
C ALA A 1049 -7.22 -37.46 0.46
N ALA A 1050 -6.11 -36.76 0.17
CA ALA A 1050 -4.94 -37.36 -0.46
C ALA A 1050 -4.30 -38.44 0.43
N ALA A 1051 -4.14 -38.18 1.74
CA ALA A 1051 -3.63 -39.17 2.68
C ALA A 1051 -4.53 -40.42 2.78
N LEU A 1052 -5.86 -40.25 2.72
CA LEU A 1052 -6.82 -41.35 2.70
C LEU A 1052 -6.75 -42.20 1.41
N ALA A 1053 -6.15 -41.70 0.34
CA ALA A 1053 -5.97 -42.42 -0.93
C ALA A 1053 -4.62 -43.14 -1.05
N VAL A 1054 -3.86 -43.25 0.05
CA VAL A 1054 -2.53 -43.88 0.06
C VAL A 1054 -2.56 -45.38 0.34
N PRO A 1055 -3.32 -45.90 1.34
CA PRO A 1055 -3.26 -47.32 1.68
C PRO A 1055 -3.60 -48.22 0.48
N VAL A 1056 -2.84 -49.30 0.30
CA VAL A 1056 -2.81 -50.10 -0.94
C VAL A 1056 -3.72 -51.32 -0.91
N SER A 1057 -4.32 -51.64 0.24
CA SER A 1057 -5.24 -52.78 0.41
C SER A 1057 -6.35 -52.48 1.43
N VAL A 1058 -7.44 -53.26 1.38
CA VAL A 1058 -8.53 -53.18 2.40
C VAL A 1058 -7.99 -53.44 3.81
N LEU A 1059 -7.02 -54.36 3.94
CA LEU A 1059 -6.39 -54.69 5.21
C LEU A 1059 -5.73 -53.46 5.83
N ASP A 1060 -5.07 -52.63 5.04
CA ASP A 1060 -4.39 -51.43 5.54
C ASP A 1060 -5.34 -50.36 6.11
N TYR A 1061 -6.61 -50.35 5.68
CA TYR A 1061 -7.65 -49.50 6.27
C TYR A 1061 -8.27 -50.12 7.54
N GLY A 1062 -8.17 -51.45 7.70
CA GLY A 1062 -8.75 -52.21 8.80
C GLY A 1062 -10.25 -51.90 9.00
N GLN A 1063 -10.64 -51.71 10.26
CA GLN A 1063 -12.04 -51.40 10.64
C GLN A 1063 -12.53 -50.03 10.13
N SER A 1064 -11.64 -49.17 9.63
CA SER A 1064 -12.00 -47.82 9.19
C SER A 1064 -12.48 -47.78 7.74
N PHE A 1065 -12.28 -48.84 6.95
CA PHE A 1065 -12.57 -48.87 5.51
C PHE A 1065 -14.01 -48.44 5.18
N SER A 1066 -14.97 -49.10 5.83
CA SER A 1066 -16.41 -48.85 5.63
C SER A 1066 -16.78 -47.38 5.86
N LYS A 1067 -16.33 -46.83 6.99
CA LYS A 1067 -16.56 -45.43 7.37
C LYS A 1067 -15.90 -44.44 6.42
N ILE A 1068 -14.72 -44.77 5.85
CA ILE A 1068 -14.03 -43.92 4.87
C ILE A 1068 -14.83 -43.85 3.58
N VAL A 1069 -15.28 -44.99 3.04
CA VAL A 1069 -16.09 -45.06 1.82
C VAL A 1069 -17.40 -44.27 1.99
N GLU A 1070 -18.14 -44.52 3.07
CA GLU A 1070 -19.39 -43.80 3.38
C GLU A 1070 -19.17 -42.28 3.50
N SER A 1071 -18.11 -41.86 4.20
CA SER A 1071 -17.84 -40.43 4.42
C SER A 1071 -17.41 -39.70 3.14
N VAL A 1072 -16.59 -40.35 2.30
CA VAL A 1072 -16.13 -39.76 1.02
C VAL A 1072 -17.30 -39.69 0.04
N GLU A 1073 -18.15 -40.71 -0.04
CA GLU A 1073 -19.37 -40.71 -0.86
C GLU A 1073 -20.31 -39.57 -0.47
N HIS A 1074 -20.65 -39.48 0.82
CA HIS A 1074 -21.55 -38.45 1.33
C HIS A 1074 -21.01 -37.03 1.07
N LEU A 1075 -19.70 -36.82 1.20
CA LEU A 1075 -19.09 -35.53 0.91
C LEU A 1075 -19.16 -35.19 -0.58
N LEU A 1076 -18.88 -36.16 -1.45
CA LEU A 1076 -18.92 -35.99 -2.90
C LEU A 1076 -20.32 -35.63 -3.41
N GLU A 1077 -21.35 -36.26 -2.85
CA GLU A 1077 -22.78 -36.00 -3.14
C GLU A 1077 -23.19 -34.57 -2.76
N ASN A 1078 -22.81 -34.10 -1.57
CA ASN A 1078 -23.24 -32.81 -1.02
C ASN A 1078 -22.32 -31.63 -1.38
N MET A 1079 -21.29 -31.84 -2.20
CA MET A 1079 -20.30 -30.80 -2.55
C MET A 1079 -20.92 -29.57 -3.23
N ASP A 1080 -22.11 -29.66 -3.82
CA ASP A 1080 -22.77 -28.58 -4.56
C ASP A 1080 -23.64 -27.67 -3.65
N GLU A 1081 -24.04 -28.12 -2.45
CA GLU A 1081 -24.92 -27.40 -1.51
C GLU A 1081 -24.20 -26.44 -0.53
N ASP A 1082 -22.87 -26.53 -0.41
CA ASP A 1082 -22.08 -25.65 0.45
C ASP A 1082 -22.19 -24.16 0.00
N GLN A 1083 -23.02 -23.38 0.70
CA GLN A 1083 -23.17 -21.94 0.52
C GLN A 1083 -21.90 -21.20 0.97
N ILE A 1084 -21.06 -20.74 0.03
CA ILE A 1084 -19.88 -19.91 0.38
C ILE A 1084 -19.69 -18.78 -0.63
N SER A 1085 -19.67 -17.55 -0.10
CA SER A 1085 -19.41 -16.28 -0.79
C SER A 1085 -17.90 -15.98 -0.90
N GLY A 1086 -17.30 -16.12 -2.09
CA GLY A 1086 -15.93 -15.64 -2.38
C GLY A 1086 -15.26 -16.26 -3.63
N PRO A 1087 -14.61 -15.47 -4.53
CA PRO A 1087 -14.00 -15.97 -5.77
C PRO A 1087 -12.80 -16.93 -5.56
N SER A 1088 -11.99 -16.73 -4.53
CA SER A 1088 -10.81 -17.56 -4.23
C SER A 1088 -11.17 -18.96 -3.73
N ASN A 1089 -12.31 -19.10 -3.05
CA ASN A 1089 -12.82 -20.37 -2.55
C ASN A 1089 -13.36 -21.26 -3.68
N PHE A 1090 -13.85 -20.66 -4.76
CA PHE A 1090 -14.31 -21.39 -5.94
C PHE A 1090 -13.19 -22.24 -6.56
N LYS A 1091 -11.98 -21.68 -6.66
CA LYS A 1091 -10.82 -22.40 -7.23
C LYS A 1091 -10.42 -23.62 -6.39
N TYR A 1092 -10.33 -23.47 -5.06
CA TYR A 1092 -9.94 -24.58 -4.18
C TYR A 1092 -11.06 -25.62 -4.03
N ARG A 1093 -12.33 -25.26 -4.24
CA ARG A 1093 -13.46 -26.19 -4.31
C ARG A 1093 -13.34 -27.13 -5.51
N VAL A 1094 -12.96 -26.61 -6.68
CA VAL A 1094 -12.69 -27.44 -7.87
C VAL A 1094 -11.55 -28.43 -7.60
N SER A 1095 -10.46 -27.96 -6.99
CA SER A 1095 -9.35 -28.83 -6.58
C SER A 1095 -9.77 -29.89 -5.56
N LEU A 1096 -10.58 -29.54 -4.55
CA LEU A 1096 -11.10 -30.52 -3.60
C LEU A 1096 -11.99 -31.57 -4.27
N LYS A 1097 -12.88 -31.17 -5.20
CA LYS A 1097 -13.72 -32.12 -5.95
C LYS A 1097 -12.87 -33.10 -6.77
N LYS A 1098 -11.81 -32.62 -7.42
CA LYS A 1098 -10.84 -33.49 -8.13
C LYS A 1098 -10.16 -34.47 -7.19
N GLN A 1099 -9.66 -34.01 -6.04
CA GLN A 1099 -9.01 -34.89 -5.07
C GLN A 1099 -9.97 -35.92 -4.48
N LEU A 1100 -11.18 -35.52 -4.08
CA LEU A 1100 -12.22 -36.42 -3.56
C LEU A 1100 -12.61 -37.47 -4.61
N THR A 1101 -12.68 -37.08 -5.88
CA THR A 1101 -12.93 -38.03 -6.98
C THR A 1101 -11.85 -39.09 -7.03
N LEU A 1102 -10.57 -38.71 -6.97
CA LEU A 1102 -9.46 -39.66 -6.98
C LEU A 1102 -9.47 -40.57 -5.75
N THR A 1103 -9.69 -40.00 -4.56
CA THR A 1103 -9.82 -40.76 -3.32
C THR A 1103 -10.97 -41.76 -3.39
N MET A 1104 -12.12 -41.36 -3.95
CA MET A 1104 -13.28 -42.23 -4.13
C MET A 1104 -12.98 -43.37 -5.10
N LEU A 1105 -12.42 -43.08 -6.28
CA LEU A 1105 -12.03 -44.11 -7.24
C LEU A 1105 -11.05 -45.12 -6.63
N HIS A 1106 -10.07 -44.64 -5.86
CA HIS A 1106 -9.10 -45.47 -5.16
C HIS A 1106 -9.78 -46.44 -4.17
N VAL A 1107 -10.57 -45.92 -3.23
CA VAL A 1107 -11.23 -46.79 -2.24
C VAL A 1107 -12.28 -47.72 -2.86
N LEU A 1108 -12.96 -47.27 -3.92
CA LEU A 1108 -13.94 -48.09 -4.64
C LEU A 1108 -13.27 -49.29 -5.32
N SER A 1109 -12.02 -49.16 -5.78
CA SER A 1109 -11.30 -50.25 -6.45
C SER A 1109 -11.08 -51.49 -5.58
N PHE A 1110 -11.16 -51.33 -4.25
CA PHE A 1110 -10.95 -52.41 -3.29
C PHE A 1110 -12.23 -53.05 -2.76
N ILE A 1111 -13.42 -52.56 -3.14
CA ILE A 1111 -14.68 -53.00 -2.53
C ILE A 1111 -14.93 -54.50 -2.73
N SER A 1112 -14.62 -55.06 -3.91
CA SER A 1112 -14.84 -56.48 -4.18
C SER A 1112 -14.06 -57.39 -3.24
N SER A 1113 -12.94 -56.91 -2.68
CA SER A 1113 -12.14 -57.60 -1.67
C SER A 1113 -12.59 -57.36 -0.22
N SER A 1114 -13.63 -56.54 0.00
CA SER A 1114 -14.19 -56.29 1.34
C SER A 1114 -15.26 -57.32 1.72
N ASN A 1115 -15.19 -57.80 2.96
CA ASN A 1115 -16.18 -58.71 3.56
C ASN A 1115 -17.30 -57.99 4.33
N ASP A 1116 -17.31 -56.65 4.35
CA ASP A 1116 -18.34 -55.89 5.07
C ASP A 1116 -19.66 -55.85 4.29
N GLN A 1117 -20.61 -56.70 4.72
CA GLN A 1117 -21.90 -56.81 4.06
C GLN A 1117 -22.75 -55.54 4.15
N ARG A 1118 -22.59 -54.74 5.22
CA ARG A 1118 -23.33 -53.48 5.41
C ARG A 1118 -22.86 -52.42 4.44
N LEU A 1119 -21.55 -52.32 4.23
CA LEU A 1119 -20.98 -51.44 3.23
C LEU A 1119 -21.49 -51.79 1.82
N LYS A 1120 -21.54 -53.09 1.50
CA LYS A 1120 -22.07 -53.54 0.22
C LYS A 1120 -23.55 -53.17 0.04
N ASP A 1121 -24.37 -53.31 1.09
CA ASP A 1121 -25.79 -52.88 1.07
C ASP A 1121 -25.92 -51.35 0.89
N PHE A 1122 -25.09 -50.56 1.57
CA PHE A 1122 -25.03 -49.11 1.40
C PHE A 1122 -24.73 -48.70 -0.05
N LEU A 1123 -23.75 -49.34 -0.70
CA LEU A 1123 -23.38 -49.05 -2.09
C LEU A 1123 -24.44 -49.49 -3.11
N VAL A 1124 -25.26 -50.49 -2.79
CA VAL A 1124 -26.46 -50.84 -3.58
C VAL A 1124 -27.50 -49.73 -3.47
N MET A 1125 -27.74 -49.20 -2.26
CA MET A 1125 -28.66 -48.06 -2.07
C MET A 1125 -28.20 -46.80 -2.80
N LYS A 1126 -26.87 -46.59 -2.94
CA LYS A 1126 -26.25 -45.45 -3.62
C LYS A 1126 -26.00 -45.67 -5.12
N ALA A 1127 -26.43 -46.80 -5.70
CA ALA A 1127 -26.09 -47.17 -7.07
C ALA A 1127 -26.47 -46.14 -8.12
N LEU A 1128 -27.64 -45.50 -8.01
CA LEU A 1128 -28.09 -44.47 -8.97
C LEU A 1128 -27.19 -43.22 -8.95
N ILE A 1129 -26.79 -42.76 -7.76
CA ILE A 1129 -25.92 -41.60 -7.58
C ILE A 1129 -24.54 -41.88 -8.15
N LEU A 1130 -24.00 -43.08 -7.87
CA LEU A 1130 -22.72 -43.51 -8.43
C LEU A 1130 -22.79 -43.66 -9.96
N GLU A 1131 -23.89 -44.20 -10.51
CA GLU A 1131 -24.09 -44.34 -11.95
C GLU A 1131 -24.01 -42.97 -12.65
N ASP A 1132 -24.71 -41.96 -12.12
CA ASP A 1132 -24.73 -40.61 -12.68
C ASP A 1132 -23.38 -39.88 -12.50
N TRP A 1133 -22.71 -40.09 -11.36
CA TRP A 1133 -21.36 -39.57 -11.14
C TRP A 1133 -20.35 -40.14 -12.14
N PHE A 1134 -20.35 -41.46 -12.37
CA PHE A 1134 -19.47 -42.10 -13.35
C PHE A 1134 -19.78 -41.66 -14.79
N LYS A 1135 -21.06 -41.50 -15.18
CA LYS A 1135 -21.43 -40.92 -16.49
C LYS A 1135 -20.81 -39.53 -16.69
N GLY A 1136 -20.90 -38.67 -15.66
CA GLY A 1136 -20.28 -37.35 -15.66
C GLY A 1136 -18.77 -37.41 -15.87
N LEU A 1137 -18.08 -38.31 -15.16
CA LEU A 1137 -16.64 -38.52 -15.33
C LEU A 1137 -16.27 -38.98 -16.74
N CYS A 1138 -16.99 -39.96 -17.30
CA CYS A 1138 -16.75 -40.50 -18.63
C CYS A 1138 -16.95 -39.43 -19.73
N SER A 1139 -17.99 -38.59 -19.60
CA SER A 1139 -18.29 -37.52 -20.57
C SER A 1139 -17.30 -36.34 -20.54
N SER A 1140 -16.64 -36.10 -19.39
CA SER A 1140 -15.68 -35.00 -19.22
C SER A 1140 -14.30 -35.25 -19.85
N GLY A 1141 -14.02 -36.48 -20.29
CA GLY A 1141 -12.73 -36.90 -20.83
C GLY A 1141 -12.39 -36.40 -22.23
N GLU A 1142 -13.35 -35.83 -22.97
CA GLU A 1142 -13.15 -35.43 -24.38
C GLU A 1142 -12.71 -33.97 -24.59
N GLY A 1143 -12.68 -33.14 -23.54
CA GLY A 1143 -12.65 -31.67 -23.69
C GLY A 1143 -11.32 -30.93 -23.45
N MET A 1144 -10.25 -31.55 -22.94
CA MET A 1144 -8.96 -30.88 -22.74
C MET A 1144 -7.80 -31.86 -22.91
N ILE A 1145 -7.23 -31.91 -24.12
CA ILE A 1145 -5.98 -32.61 -24.39
C ILE A 1145 -4.98 -31.58 -24.93
N ASP A 1146 -4.23 -30.96 -24.02
CA ASP A 1146 -2.91 -30.42 -24.37
C ASP A 1146 -1.92 -31.60 -24.43
N ALA A 1147 -0.95 -31.54 -25.33
CA ALA A 1147 -0.06 -32.65 -25.69
C ALA A 1147 0.84 -33.19 -24.54
N GLN A 1148 0.83 -32.54 -23.37
CA GLN A 1148 1.67 -32.87 -22.21
C GLN A 1148 1.06 -33.91 -21.25
N ASP A 1149 -0.22 -34.30 -21.42
CA ASP A 1149 -0.99 -35.02 -20.37
C ASP A 1149 -1.33 -36.50 -20.69
N LYS A 1150 -0.67 -37.10 -21.68
CA LYS A 1150 -1.01 -38.45 -22.19
C LYS A 1150 -0.84 -39.55 -21.13
N GLY A 1151 0.25 -39.53 -20.36
CA GLY A 1151 0.52 -40.53 -19.30
C GLY A 1151 -0.41 -40.41 -18.08
N ASN A 1152 -0.88 -39.20 -17.76
CA ASN A 1152 -1.81 -38.96 -16.67
C ASN A 1152 -3.24 -39.37 -17.03
N ALA A 1153 -3.65 -39.13 -18.28
CA ALA A 1153 -4.93 -39.58 -18.80
C ALA A 1153 -5.05 -41.12 -18.72
N ASP A 1154 -3.99 -41.84 -19.07
CA ASP A 1154 -3.96 -43.31 -19.01
C ASP A 1154 -4.07 -43.82 -17.56
N ARG A 1155 -3.36 -43.21 -16.60
CA ARG A 1155 -3.45 -43.59 -15.18
C ARG A 1155 -4.85 -43.34 -14.59
N LYS A 1156 -5.52 -42.24 -14.98
CA LYS A 1156 -6.90 -41.95 -14.56
C LYS A 1156 -7.89 -42.96 -15.13
N ARG A 1157 -7.76 -43.34 -16.42
CA ARG A 1157 -8.61 -44.38 -17.02
C ARG A 1157 -8.47 -45.72 -16.30
N VAL A 1158 -7.23 -46.14 -15.97
CA VAL A 1158 -6.98 -47.39 -15.24
C VAL A 1158 -7.71 -47.41 -13.89
N MET A 1159 -7.68 -46.31 -13.13
CA MET A 1159 -8.41 -46.21 -11.86
C MET A 1159 -9.92 -46.29 -12.04
N ILE A 1160 -10.47 -45.58 -13.03
CA ILE A 1160 -11.91 -45.62 -13.32
C ILE A 1160 -12.34 -47.05 -13.67
N CYS A 1161 -11.58 -47.72 -14.55
CA CYS A 1161 -11.84 -49.10 -14.93
C CYS A 1161 -11.76 -50.07 -13.74
N SER A 1162 -10.78 -49.88 -12.84
CA SER A 1162 -10.62 -50.70 -11.64
C SER A 1162 -11.78 -50.53 -10.66
N ALA A 1163 -12.19 -49.28 -10.41
CA ALA A 1163 -13.34 -48.97 -9.55
C ALA A 1163 -14.65 -49.53 -10.11
N LEU A 1164 -14.89 -49.37 -11.42
CA LEU A 1164 -16.06 -49.93 -12.09
C LEU A 1164 -16.07 -51.46 -12.05
N GLN A 1165 -14.93 -52.11 -12.27
CA GLN A 1165 -14.81 -53.57 -12.17
C GLN A 1165 -15.17 -54.07 -10.76
N SER A 1166 -14.64 -53.42 -9.72
CA SER A 1166 -14.91 -53.77 -8.32
C SER A 1166 -16.40 -53.64 -7.96
N LEU A 1167 -17.07 -52.59 -8.48
CA LEU A 1167 -18.51 -52.40 -8.30
C LEU A 1167 -19.36 -53.43 -9.07
N VAL A 1168 -18.97 -53.79 -10.30
CA VAL A 1168 -19.65 -54.84 -11.07
C VAL A 1168 -19.59 -56.18 -10.34
N GLU A 1169 -18.44 -56.53 -9.78
CA GLU A 1169 -18.27 -57.73 -8.96
C GLU A 1169 -19.17 -57.70 -7.72
N LEU A 1170 -19.24 -56.56 -7.02
CA LEU A 1170 -20.14 -56.37 -5.88
C LEU A 1170 -21.62 -56.54 -6.28
N TYR A 1171 -22.06 -55.93 -7.37
CA TYR A 1171 -23.47 -55.97 -7.77
C TYR A 1171 -23.88 -57.38 -8.21
N ARG A 1172 -22.99 -58.14 -8.86
CA ARG A 1172 -23.20 -59.57 -9.15
C ARG A 1172 -23.27 -60.41 -7.86
N ASP A 1173 -22.38 -60.17 -6.91
CA ASP A 1173 -22.39 -60.85 -5.59
C ASP A 1173 -23.70 -60.60 -4.82
N LYS A 1174 -24.29 -59.41 -4.95
CA LYS A 1174 -25.58 -59.02 -4.37
C LYS A 1174 -26.81 -59.39 -5.21
N GLN A 1175 -26.64 -60.14 -6.30
CA GLN A 1175 -27.72 -60.53 -7.23
C GLN A 1175 -28.48 -59.34 -7.83
N GLN A 1176 -27.77 -58.22 -8.05
CA GLN A 1176 -28.28 -57.00 -8.69
C GLN A 1176 -27.82 -56.92 -10.16
N ASP A 1177 -28.13 -57.95 -10.95
CA ASP A 1177 -27.61 -58.11 -12.32
C ASP A 1177 -27.94 -56.92 -13.24
N ALA A 1178 -29.13 -56.34 -13.10
CA ALA A 1178 -29.53 -55.16 -13.87
C ALA A 1178 -28.70 -53.91 -13.57
N ILE A 1179 -28.20 -53.76 -12.34
CA ILE A 1179 -27.30 -52.66 -11.95
C ILE A 1179 -25.87 -52.99 -12.45
N ALA A 1180 -25.43 -54.24 -12.28
CA ALA A 1180 -24.14 -54.71 -12.75
C ALA A 1180 -23.95 -54.49 -14.26
N GLU A 1181 -24.96 -54.82 -15.09
CA GLU A 1181 -24.91 -54.62 -16.55
C GLU A 1181 -24.75 -53.15 -16.94
N LYS A 1182 -25.37 -52.21 -16.20
CA LYS A 1182 -25.23 -50.77 -16.47
C LYS A 1182 -23.82 -50.28 -16.19
N PHE A 1183 -23.22 -50.69 -15.08
CA PHE A 1183 -21.83 -50.32 -14.73
C PHE A 1183 -20.82 -50.99 -15.68
N GLU A 1184 -21.07 -52.23 -16.11
CA GLU A 1184 -20.27 -52.91 -17.12
C GLU A 1184 -20.34 -52.17 -18.48
N LYS A 1185 -21.51 -51.66 -18.86
CA LYS A 1185 -21.67 -50.82 -20.05
C LYS A 1185 -20.90 -49.50 -19.95
N LEU A 1186 -20.89 -48.85 -18.78
CA LEU A 1186 -20.08 -47.64 -18.55
C LEU A 1186 -18.59 -47.94 -18.70
N LYS A 1187 -18.13 -49.07 -18.16
CA LYS A 1187 -16.74 -49.51 -18.28
C LYS A 1187 -16.34 -49.80 -19.73
N ASN A 1188 -17.22 -50.40 -20.53
CA ASN A 1188 -16.96 -50.71 -21.94
C ASN A 1188 -17.00 -49.47 -22.86
N ASN A 1189 -17.58 -48.35 -22.39
CA ASN A 1189 -17.67 -47.10 -23.14
C ASN A 1189 -16.50 -46.12 -22.85
N LEU A 1190 -15.59 -46.47 -21.93
CA LEU A 1190 -14.38 -45.73 -21.56
C LEU A 1190 -13.22 -46.03 -22.51
#